data_AF-A0A0L0SIZ9-F1
#
_entry.id   AF-A0A0L0SIZ9-F1
#
_cell.length_a   1.000
_cell.length_b   1.000
_cell.length_c   1.000
_cell.angle_alpha   90.00
_cell.angle_beta   90.00
_cell.angle_gamma   90.00
#
_symmetry.space_group_name_H-M   'P 1'
#
loop_
_entity.id
_entity.type
_entity.pdbx_description
1 polymer ?
#
loop_
_entity_poly.entity_id
_entity_poly.type
_entity_poly.pdbx_seq_one_letter_code
_entity_poly.pdbx_strand_id
1 'polypeptide(L)'
;MSSPTAAASSPRSPAAATLTPATMSPTTLPGSPRVSVLDLRGPASADTDHALRARQFLNNDVWDLDHVAMAAPRLRAELDQIRSKRQHDAPAQAAFFKTALGACRQGLDQLDTFARKGKTIADQLATTKPTAAVHVRLCDMNVRLAQIDAAEQYCRALHAMMTLQTAPLSMASWQKLRELRAQVDQLPPSSIQGVVHTACDALSAKLVAGLRETLVTKLTDLGWPGKPIENDTTTATVQTVLVTFSDMSSISPTDAVAGIMSLVSPRFYYHFSGARPTNQLQHPDWYLGYLRHFLSTHQAFYVRLAAGNDAALEALVSAVAHLAESKLTHDVPTLAAHHPALLCRTLTQVAQFAADVRARYGFPAQGLALSATVQETVVASVAEYVVAAVREVRAAADAAQLVHEEDVDVDEQKRTRFGHRIEQYLALVEAVPVHLDTQFARRFIDRVIVKALHVAADELDEWFEVERDVAVRVRVTSTMAHLASHAQTLIHSLEDPPESLTEAASRLDSQFRAALDALAGTLAAHLDRAVTSVLRASSPVPGGLGSATSTPTSISIATALSSPLHAAQTNSPAPVYRRLFLKLERRIDLLATGAIARANAPRAAIHAAIRAVHASVAAAAPVAVRVDDLLPAWTQVDRLVAVPPDATRRLLRAVREAAGGTGRHGLGAWFGAEVREGATATAAAWRERAVELRVADLPADEVVAVLAQLVRMDEGAAADGQVEDG
;
A
#
# COMPACT_ATOMS: atom_id res chain seq x y z
N MET A 1 -42.63 49.77 -1.41
CA MET A 1 -41.47 50.59 -1.01
C MET A 1 -40.27 49.67 -0.90
N SER A 2 -39.22 50.01 -1.65
CA SER A 2 -37.80 49.68 -1.47
C SER A 2 -37.32 48.23 -1.56
N SER A 3 -36.71 47.93 -2.71
CA SER A 3 -35.66 46.91 -2.92
C SER A 3 -34.47 47.08 -1.95
N PRO A 4 -33.57 46.09 -1.89
CA PRO A 4 -32.24 46.39 -2.41
C PRO A 4 -31.60 45.29 -3.28
N THR A 5 -30.67 45.80 -4.07
CA THR A 5 -29.90 45.27 -5.19
C THR A 5 -28.67 44.44 -4.81
N ALA A 6 -28.46 43.38 -5.59
CA ALA A 6 -27.22 42.88 -6.20
C ALA A 6 -25.85 43.01 -5.50
N ALA A 7 -25.16 41.87 -5.38
CA ALA A 7 -23.72 41.74 -5.64
C ALA A 7 -23.43 40.35 -6.23
N ALA A 8 -23.11 40.30 -7.52
CA ALA A 8 -22.67 39.09 -8.22
C ALA A 8 -21.14 39.03 -8.20
N SER A 9 -20.58 37.98 -7.60
CA SER A 9 -19.15 37.66 -7.61
C SER A 9 -18.85 36.71 -8.77
N SER A 10 -17.90 37.10 -9.63
CA SER A 10 -17.35 36.28 -10.71
C SER A 10 -16.49 35.13 -10.15
N PRO A 11 -16.53 33.91 -10.71
CA PRO A 11 -15.58 32.87 -10.36
C PRO A 11 -14.25 33.07 -11.11
N ARG A 12 -13.15 33.11 -10.35
CA ARG A 12 -11.77 33.05 -10.84
C ARG A 12 -11.51 31.70 -11.53
N SER A 13 -10.93 31.75 -12.73
CA SER A 13 -10.36 30.58 -13.41
C SER A 13 -9.20 29.97 -12.63
N PRO A 14 -9.09 28.64 -12.51
CA PRO A 14 -7.89 28.01 -11.97
C PRO A 14 -6.77 27.98 -13.02
N ALA A 15 -5.56 28.23 -12.53
CA ALA A 15 -4.32 28.26 -13.27
C ALA A 15 -4.01 26.90 -13.93
N ALA A 16 -3.55 26.94 -15.17
CA ALA A 16 -3.05 25.78 -15.90
C ALA A 16 -1.75 25.27 -15.25
N ALA A 17 -1.77 24.03 -14.78
CA ALA A 17 -0.58 23.32 -14.34
C ALA A 17 0.22 22.84 -15.56
N THR A 18 1.45 23.32 -15.67
CA THR A 18 2.43 22.90 -16.68
C THR A 18 2.92 21.49 -16.36
N LEU A 19 2.47 20.50 -17.13
CA LEU A 19 3.02 19.14 -17.09
C LEU A 19 4.29 19.07 -17.96
N THR A 20 5.40 18.71 -17.33
CA THR A 20 6.66 18.32 -17.97
C THR A 20 6.50 16.97 -18.68
N PRO A 21 7.04 16.78 -19.90
CA PRO A 21 6.96 15.50 -20.58
C PRO A 21 7.94 14.50 -19.99
N ALA A 22 7.43 13.33 -19.60
CA ALA A 22 8.21 12.19 -19.19
C ALA A 22 8.99 11.62 -20.38
N THR A 23 10.30 11.44 -20.19
CA THR A 23 11.19 10.71 -21.10
C THR A 23 10.81 9.23 -21.14
N MET A 24 10.14 8.79 -22.19
CA MET A 24 9.95 7.37 -22.49
C MET A 24 11.14 6.84 -23.30
N SER A 25 11.83 5.85 -22.75
CA SER A 25 12.84 5.04 -23.42
C SER A 25 12.20 4.19 -24.54
N PRO A 26 12.83 4.04 -25.72
CA PRO A 26 12.25 3.30 -26.81
C PRO A 26 12.43 1.78 -26.62
N THR A 27 11.30 1.09 -26.52
CA THR A 27 11.20 -0.37 -26.55
C THR A 27 11.43 -0.87 -27.98
N THR A 28 12.47 -1.68 -28.17
CA THR A 28 12.81 -2.37 -29.40
C THR A 28 11.83 -3.50 -29.71
N LEU A 29 11.18 -3.46 -30.88
CA LEU A 29 10.53 -4.62 -31.51
C LEU A 29 11.21 -5.00 -32.84
N PRO A 30 11.27 -6.29 -33.18
CA PRO A 30 12.10 -6.81 -34.26
C PRO A 30 11.35 -6.89 -35.60
N GLY A 31 12.10 -6.75 -36.70
CA GLY A 31 11.72 -7.30 -38.00
C GLY A 31 11.08 -6.34 -39.00
N SER A 32 11.91 -5.50 -39.63
CA SER A 32 11.66 -5.04 -41.00
C SER A 32 12.96 -5.10 -41.79
N PRO A 33 12.92 -5.50 -43.07
CA PRO A 33 14.09 -5.88 -43.84
C PRO A 33 14.95 -4.64 -44.15
N ARG A 34 16.22 -4.70 -43.71
CA ARG A 34 17.26 -3.74 -44.08
C ARG A 34 17.53 -3.85 -45.59
N VAL A 35 17.14 -2.82 -46.34
CA VAL A 35 17.64 -2.61 -47.70
C VAL A 35 19.10 -2.17 -47.58
N SER A 36 19.99 -2.99 -48.11
CA SER A 36 21.44 -2.78 -48.10
C SER A 36 21.82 -1.63 -49.02
N VAL A 37 22.64 -0.72 -48.50
CA VAL A 37 23.35 0.30 -49.28
C VAL A 37 24.34 -0.44 -50.20
N LEU A 38 24.01 -0.49 -51.49
CA LEU A 38 24.83 -1.09 -52.53
C LEU A 38 25.75 -0.01 -53.11
N ASP A 39 27.04 -0.25 -52.90
CA ASP A 39 28.17 0.52 -53.42
C ASP A 39 28.22 0.37 -54.96
N LEU A 40 28.09 1.49 -55.68
CA LEU A 40 28.14 1.54 -57.14
C LEU A 40 29.31 2.42 -57.59
N ARG A 41 30.50 1.82 -57.67
CA ARG A 41 31.58 2.26 -58.57
C ARG A 41 31.60 1.35 -59.79
N GLY A 42 31.09 1.85 -60.91
CA GLY A 42 31.17 1.23 -62.24
C GLY A 42 30.96 2.31 -63.34
N PRO A 43 31.64 2.23 -64.49
CA PRO A 43 31.94 3.41 -65.30
C PRO A 43 30.78 3.83 -66.22
N ALA A 44 30.54 5.14 -66.23
CA ALA A 44 30.08 5.97 -67.34
C ALA A 44 29.20 5.31 -68.43
N SER A 45 27.91 5.14 -68.13
CA SER A 45 26.81 5.42 -69.08
C SER A 45 25.55 5.91 -68.34
N ALA A 46 25.73 6.82 -67.37
CA ALA A 46 24.71 7.19 -66.37
C ALA A 46 23.68 8.25 -66.84
N ASP A 47 23.90 8.94 -67.96
CA ASP A 47 23.00 10.04 -68.36
C ASP A 47 21.70 9.58 -69.03
N THR A 48 21.69 8.39 -69.65
CA THR A 48 20.46 7.85 -70.23
C THR A 48 19.51 7.24 -69.20
N ASP A 49 20.02 6.74 -68.07
CA ASP A 49 19.20 6.07 -67.05
C ASP A 49 18.53 7.08 -66.09
N HIS A 50 19.19 8.20 -65.76
CA HIS A 50 18.55 9.28 -64.99
C HIS A 50 17.46 10.02 -65.79
N ALA A 51 17.69 10.26 -67.09
CA ALA A 51 16.67 10.84 -67.95
C ALA A 51 15.48 9.89 -68.17
N LEU A 52 15.73 8.58 -68.31
CA LEU A 52 14.67 7.58 -68.44
C LEU A 52 13.87 7.42 -67.13
N ARG A 53 14.54 7.37 -65.98
CA ARG A 53 13.87 7.36 -64.66
C ARG A 53 13.10 8.66 -64.41
N ALA A 54 13.68 9.82 -64.69
CA ALA A 54 12.97 11.10 -64.58
C ALA A 54 11.75 11.16 -65.51
N ARG A 55 11.84 10.58 -66.72
CA ARG A 55 10.73 10.48 -67.67
C ARG A 55 9.67 9.46 -67.24
N GLN A 56 10.06 8.35 -66.60
CA GLN A 56 9.13 7.39 -66.00
C GLN A 56 8.41 7.97 -64.77
N PHE A 57 9.11 8.71 -63.91
CA PHE A 57 8.51 9.47 -62.81
C PHE A 57 7.53 10.53 -63.32
N LEU A 58 7.93 11.33 -64.32
CA LEU A 58 7.06 12.31 -64.96
C LEU A 58 5.82 11.66 -65.62
N ASN A 59 5.96 10.47 -66.21
CA ASN A 59 4.80 9.75 -66.75
C ASN A 59 3.85 9.29 -65.65
N ASN A 60 4.35 8.82 -64.50
CA ASN A 60 3.50 8.45 -63.37
C ASN A 60 2.78 9.68 -62.79
N ASP A 61 3.48 10.81 -62.64
CA ASP A 61 2.89 12.05 -62.11
C ASP A 61 1.82 12.68 -63.05
N VAL A 62 1.91 12.46 -64.37
CA VAL A 62 0.89 12.89 -65.35
C VAL A 62 -0.39 12.05 -65.24
N TRP A 63 -0.27 10.76 -64.89
CA TRP A 63 -1.45 9.92 -64.63
C TRP A 63 -2.20 10.36 -63.36
N ASP A 64 -1.46 10.83 -62.35
CA ASP A 64 -2.08 11.38 -61.12
C ASP A 64 -2.87 12.67 -61.40
N LEU A 65 -2.45 13.49 -62.37
CA LEU A 65 -3.19 14.69 -62.80
C LEU A 65 -4.54 14.37 -63.48
N ASP A 66 -4.62 13.29 -64.26
CA ASP A 66 -5.89 12.82 -64.83
C ASP A 66 -6.82 12.25 -63.74
N HIS A 67 -6.27 11.59 -62.72
CA HIS A 67 -7.04 11.15 -61.55
C HIS A 67 -7.67 12.33 -60.81
N VAL A 68 -6.93 13.44 -60.66
CA VAL A 68 -7.42 14.69 -60.04
C VAL A 68 -8.52 15.34 -60.85
N ALA A 69 -8.35 15.40 -62.18
CA ALA A 69 -9.36 15.92 -63.09
C ALA A 69 -10.66 15.11 -63.04
N MET A 70 -10.58 13.81 -62.75
CA MET A 70 -11.72 12.90 -62.62
C MET A 70 -12.33 12.88 -61.20
N ALA A 71 -11.54 13.11 -60.15
CA ALA A 71 -12.01 13.15 -58.75
C ALA A 71 -12.79 14.43 -58.45
N ALA A 72 -12.37 15.59 -58.98
CA ALA A 72 -12.98 16.89 -58.67
C ALA A 72 -14.49 16.99 -59.01
N PRO A 73 -14.97 16.52 -60.19
CA PRO A 73 -16.40 16.52 -60.50
C PRO A 73 -17.21 15.58 -59.62
N ARG A 74 -16.65 14.42 -59.24
CA ARG A 74 -17.31 13.46 -58.33
C ARG A 74 -17.47 14.06 -56.93
N LEU A 75 -16.40 14.63 -56.39
CA LEU A 75 -16.42 15.33 -55.12
C LEU A 75 -17.43 16.48 -55.08
N ARG A 76 -17.55 17.25 -56.18
CA ARG A 76 -18.59 18.28 -56.30
C ARG A 76 -19.99 17.70 -56.25
N ALA A 77 -20.24 16.62 -56.97
CA ALA A 77 -21.54 15.97 -56.96
C ALA A 77 -21.91 15.43 -55.56
N GLU A 78 -20.97 14.82 -54.84
CA GLU A 78 -21.18 14.37 -53.45
C GLU A 78 -21.45 15.56 -52.51
N LEU A 79 -20.70 16.66 -52.66
CA LEU A 79 -20.89 17.89 -51.89
C LEU A 79 -22.28 18.52 -52.11
N ASP A 80 -22.74 18.55 -53.36
CA ASP A 80 -24.06 19.07 -53.70
C ASP A 80 -25.18 18.14 -53.22
N GLN A 81 -24.95 16.83 -53.22
CA GLN A 81 -25.86 15.87 -52.60
C GLN A 81 -25.98 16.09 -51.08
N ILE A 82 -24.87 16.30 -50.37
CA ILE A 82 -24.88 16.62 -48.93
C ILE A 82 -25.60 17.96 -48.68
N ARG A 83 -25.40 18.97 -49.53
CA ARG A 83 -26.09 20.27 -49.43
C ARG A 83 -27.60 20.15 -49.61
N SER A 84 -28.06 19.31 -50.54
CA SER A 84 -29.50 19.11 -50.77
C SER A 84 -30.18 18.49 -49.54
N LYS A 85 -29.55 17.48 -48.90
CA LYS A 85 -30.06 16.83 -47.68
C LYS A 85 -30.13 17.79 -46.49
N ARG A 86 -29.16 18.71 -46.35
CA ARG A 86 -29.09 19.72 -45.28
C ARG A 86 -30.31 20.65 -45.21
N GLN A 87 -31.04 20.86 -46.31
CA GLN A 87 -32.21 21.76 -46.32
C GLN A 87 -33.39 21.24 -45.48
N HIS A 88 -33.33 19.99 -45.00
CA HIS A 88 -34.41 19.34 -44.25
C HIS A 88 -34.05 18.99 -42.79
N ASP A 89 -32.84 19.33 -42.32
CA ASP A 89 -32.34 18.91 -41.00
C ASP A 89 -32.41 20.02 -39.93
N ALA A 90 -32.36 19.63 -38.66
CA ALA A 90 -32.46 20.52 -37.51
C ALA A 90 -31.31 21.58 -37.49
N PRO A 91 -31.54 22.81 -36.97
CA PRO A 91 -30.59 23.92 -37.05
C PRO A 91 -29.20 23.64 -36.42
N ALA A 92 -29.12 22.75 -35.43
CA ALA A 92 -27.84 22.33 -34.83
C ALA A 92 -27.00 21.46 -35.77
N GLN A 93 -27.63 20.53 -36.51
CA GLN A 93 -26.96 19.73 -37.55
C GLN A 93 -26.52 20.62 -38.72
N ALA A 94 -27.30 21.65 -39.04
CA ALA A 94 -26.97 22.58 -40.11
C ALA A 94 -25.68 23.38 -39.86
N ALA A 95 -25.33 23.70 -38.60
CA ALA A 95 -24.08 24.39 -38.26
C ALA A 95 -22.85 23.47 -38.41
N PHE A 96 -22.96 22.24 -37.92
CA PHE A 96 -21.96 21.18 -38.10
C PHE A 96 -21.62 20.95 -39.58
N PHE A 97 -22.65 20.76 -40.41
CA PHE A 97 -22.46 20.58 -41.86
C PHE A 97 -21.89 21.83 -42.52
N LYS A 98 -22.20 23.04 -42.04
CA LYS A 98 -21.64 24.27 -42.61
C LYS A 98 -20.11 24.29 -42.51
N THR A 99 -19.56 23.89 -41.37
CA THR A 99 -18.12 23.88 -41.13
C THR A 99 -17.43 22.81 -41.96
N ALA A 100 -17.98 21.58 -41.96
CA ALA A 100 -17.42 20.47 -42.74
C ALA A 100 -17.50 20.71 -44.26
N LEU A 101 -18.65 21.21 -44.75
CA LEU A 101 -18.81 21.61 -46.16
C LEU A 101 -17.91 22.78 -46.53
N GLY A 102 -17.64 23.70 -45.59
CA GLY A 102 -16.69 24.79 -45.76
C GLY A 102 -15.27 24.26 -45.99
N ALA A 103 -14.84 23.28 -45.20
CA ALA A 103 -13.54 22.64 -45.34
C ALA A 103 -13.43 21.81 -46.63
N CYS A 104 -14.43 20.97 -46.96
CA CYS A 104 -14.48 20.23 -48.23
C CYS A 104 -14.46 21.20 -49.43
N ARG A 105 -15.16 22.35 -49.35
CA ARG A 105 -15.17 23.38 -50.40
C ARG A 105 -13.81 24.06 -50.56
N GLN A 106 -13.15 24.42 -49.46
CA GLN A 106 -11.81 24.98 -49.51
C GLN A 106 -10.80 24.02 -50.16
N GLY A 107 -10.93 22.72 -49.89
CA GLY A 107 -10.14 21.67 -50.58
C GLY A 107 -10.41 21.63 -52.08
N LEU A 108 -11.68 21.67 -52.50
CA LEU A 108 -12.05 21.73 -53.93
C LEU A 108 -11.56 22.99 -54.64
N ASP A 109 -11.63 24.16 -54.01
CA ASP A 109 -11.17 25.41 -54.59
C ASP A 109 -9.63 25.40 -54.78
N GLN A 110 -8.91 24.74 -53.87
CA GLN A 110 -7.49 24.47 -54.04
C GLN A 110 -7.24 23.53 -55.23
N LEU A 111 -8.04 22.47 -55.36
CA LEU A 111 -7.97 21.47 -56.44
C LEU A 111 -8.13 22.09 -57.83
N ASP A 112 -9.06 23.04 -58.01
CA ASP A 112 -9.20 23.83 -59.24
C ASP A 112 -7.99 24.71 -59.54
N THR A 113 -7.38 25.25 -58.49
CA THR A 113 -6.14 26.01 -58.61
C THR A 113 -4.98 25.09 -59.01
N PHE A 114 -5.01 23.84 -58.54
CA PHE A 114 -4.04 22.79 -58.89
C PHE A 114 -4.17 22.30 -60.32
N ALA A 115 -5.37 21.95 -60.78
CA ALA A 115 -5.59 21.53 -62.16
C ALA A 115 -5.05 22.58 -63.17
N ARG A 116 -5.23 23.87 -62.85
CA ARG A 116 -4.66 24.98 -63.64
C ARG A 116 -3.14 25.04 -63.58
N LYS A 117 -2.53 24.89 -62.40
CA LYS A 117 -1.05 24.88 -62.24
C LYS A 117 -0.42 23.65 -62.88
N GLY A 118 -1.02 22.47 -62.72
CA GLY A 118 -0.60 21.20 -63.31
C GLY A 118 -0.60 21.27 -64.83
N LYS A 119 -1.67 21.82 -65.43
CA LYS A 119 -1.71 22.11 -66.88
C LYS A 119 -0.58 23.04 -67.31
N THR A 120 -0.31 24.10 -66.54
CA THR A 120 0.79 25.03 -66.82
C THR A 120 2.16 24.34 -66.78
N ILE A 121 2.36 23.42 -65.83
CA ILE A 121 3.59 22.63 -65.70
C ILE A 121 3.71 21.62 -66.85
N ALA A 122 2.62 20.96 -67.24
CA ALA A 122 2.56 20.06 -68.39
C ALA A 122 2.90 20.80 -69.70
N ASP A 123 2.34 22.00 -69.89
CA ASP A 123 2.64 22.87 -71.03
C ASP A 123 4.12 23.33 -71.03
N GLN A 124 4.72 23.56 -69.86
CA GLN A 124 6.15 23.88 -69.70
C GLN A 124 7.06 22.68 -69.99
N LEU A 125 6.68 21.48 -69.54
CA LEU A 125 7.41 20.23 -69.80
C LEU A 125 7.36 19.81 -71.26
N ALA A 126 6.27 20.11 -71.96
CA ALA A 126 6.15 19.90 -73.40
C ALA A 126 7.12 20.77 -74.22
N THR A 127 7.61 21.87 -73.64
CA THR A 127 8.42 22.87 -74.33
C THR A 127 9.87 22.98 -73.82
N THR A 128 10.21 22.46 -72.63
CA THR A 128 11.54 22.60 -72.00
C THR A 128 12.04 21.33 -71.29
N LYS A 129 13.38 21.13 -71.22
CA LYS A 129 14.00 20.01 -70.48
C LYS A 129 13.69 20.13 -68.97
N PRO A 130 13.31 19.03 -68.29
CA PRO A 130 12.91 19.07 -66.88
C PRO A 130 14.05 19.59 -65.99
N THR A 131 13.77 20.61 -65.19
CA THR A 131 14.70 21.21 -64.23
C THR A 131 14.40 20.74 -62.80
N ALA A 132 15.37 20.84 -61.87
CA ALA A 132 15.16 20.52 -60.46
C ALA A 132 13.96 21.27 -59.82
N ALA A 133 13.64 22.47 -60.32
CA ALA A 133 12.48 23.25 -59.91
C ALA A 133 11.15 22.58 -60.27
N VAL A 134 11.09 21.82 -61.37
CA VAL A 134 9.91 21.04 -61.75
C VAL A 134 9.70 19.88 -60.77
N HIS A 135 10.78 19.21 -60.35
CA HIS A 135 10.70 18.10 -59.40
C HIS A 135 10.19 18.55 -58.02
N VAL A 136 10.68 19.68 -57.48
CA VAL A 136 10.16 20.24 -56.21
C VAL A 136 8.67 20.58 -56.31
N ARG A 137 8.22 21.10 -57.46
CA ARG A 137 6.79 21.38 -57.69
C ARG A 137 5.95 20.10 -57.77
N LEU A 138 6.46 19.04 -58.37
CA LEU A 138 5.79 17.73 -58.43
C LEU A 138 5.68 17.11 -57.02
N CYS A 139 6.73 17.20 -56.20
CA CYS A 139 6.65 16.79 -54.79
C CYS A 139 5.61 17.59 -53.98
N ASP A 140 5.54 18.92 -54.15
CA ASP A 140 4.49 19.74 -53.52
C ASP A 140 3.09 19.36 -54.04
N MET A 141 2.96 19.03 -55.33
CA MET A 141 1.71 18.52 -55.88
C MET A 141 1.32 17.19 -55.25
N ASN A 142 2.20 16.20 -55.17
CA ASN A 142 1.91 14.90 -54.59
C ASN A 142 1.49 15.00 -53.11
N VAL A 143 2.11 15.87 -52.32
CA VAL A 143 1.67 16.15 -50.94
C VAL A 143 0.24 16.70 -50.90
N ARG A 144 -0.12 17.57 -51.83
CA ARG A 144 -1.47 18.16 -51.88
C ARG A 144 -2.50 17.23 -52.48
N LEU A 145 -2.12 16.33 -53.39
CA LEU A 145 -2.98 15.24 -53.87
C LEU A 145 -3.36 14.33 -52.71
N ALA A 146 -2.40 13.96 -51.86
CA ALA A 146 -2.69 13.21 -50.65
C ALA A 146 -3.64 13.98 -49.69
N GLN A 147 -3.55 15.31 -49.61
CA GLN A 147 -4.49 16.13 -48.83
C GLN A 147 -5.90 16.14 -49.42
N ILE A 148 -6.02 16.14 -50.76
CA ILE A 148 -7.28 16.06 -51.49
C ILE A 148 -7.92 14.69 -51.29
N ASP A 149 -7.15 13.61 -51.44
CA ASP A 149 -7.62 12.24 -51.22
C ASP A 149 -8.09 12.05 -49.77
N ALA A 150 -7.37 12.63 -48.81
CA ALA A 150 -7.79 12.65 -47.42
C ALA A 150 -9.11 13.41 -47.25
N ALA A 151 -9.23 14.61 -47.85
CA ALA A 151 -10.46 15.39 -47.81
C ALA A 151 -11.66 14.64 -48.43
N GLU A 152 -11.45 13.94 -49.55
CA GLU A 152 -12.46 13.08 -50.16
C GLU A 152 -12.91 11.97 -49.22
N GLN A 153 -11.96 11.27 -48.60
CA GLN A 153 -12.25 10.21 -47.64
C GLN A 153 -13.01 10.77 -46.42
N TYR A 154 -12.69 11.98 -45.96
CA TYR A 154 -13.48 12.68 -44.94
C TYR A 154 -14.90 13.03 -45.39
N CYS A 155 -15.10 13.53 -46.62
CA CYS A 155 -16.45 13.85 -47.11
C CYS A 155 -17.30 12.56 -47.27
N ARG A 156 -16.69 11.44 -47.72
CA ARG A 156 -17.34 10.12 -47.74
C ARG A 156 -17.69 9.63 -46.34
N ALA A 157 -16.79 9.81 -45.37
CA ALA A 157 -17.03 9.45 -43.98
C ALA A 157 -18.22 10.23 -43.39
N LEU A 158 -18.31 11.53 -43.67
CA LEU A 158 -19.45 12.37 -43.28
C LEU A 158 -20.76 11.92 -43.92
N HIS A 159 -20.75 11.53 -45.21
CA HIS A 159 -21.93 11.02 -45.87
C HIS A 159 -22.38 9.66 -45.29
N ALA A 160 -21.44 8.77 -45.00
CA ALA A 160 -21.73 7.50 -44.31
C ALA A 160 -22.37 7.75 -42.93
N MET A 161 -21.82 8.71 -42.18
CA MET A 161 -22.36 9.12 -40.88
C MET A 161 -23.78 9.71 -40.98
N MET A 162 -24.08 10.53 -41.99
CA MET A 162 -25.45 11.01 -42.25
C MET A 162 -26.41 9.85 -42.51
N THR A 163 -25.96 8.88 -43.29
CA THR A 163 -26.75 7.67 -43.57
C THR A 163 -27.01 6.89 -42.28
N LEU A 164 -26.01 6.76 -41.41
CA LEU A 164 -26.15 6.13 -40.10
C LEU A 164 -27.09 6.90 -39.14
N GLN A 165 -27.13 8.23 -39.20
CA GLN A 165 -28.06 9.03 -38.38
C GLN A 165 -29.54 8.75 -38.70
N THR A 166 -29.82 8.44 -39.96
CA THR A 166 -31.18 8.11 -40.43
C THR A 166 -31.52 6.62 -40.33
N ALA A 167 -30.50 5.77 -40.18
CA ALA A 167 -30.68 4.33 -40.07
C ALA A 167 -31.27 3.95 -38.69
N PRO A 168 -32.02 2.83 -38.59
CA PRO A 168 -32.43 2.30 -37.30
C PRO A 168 -31.19 1.99 -36.44
N LEU A 169 -31.23 2.39 -35.18
CA LEU A 169 -30.18 2.13 -34.21
C LEU A 169 -30.14 0.63 -33.91
N SER A 170 -29.07 -0.02 -34.34
CA SER A 170 -28.87 -1.48 -34.26
C SER A 170 -27.38 -1.80 -34.13
N MET A 171 -27.04 -3.06 -33.84
CA MET A 171 -25.64 -3.49 -33.85
C MET A 171 -24.97 -3.39 -35.20
N ALA A 172 -25.72 -3.53 -36.29
CA ALA A 172 -25.17 -3.27 -37.63
C ALA A 172 -24.76 -1.79 -37.78
N SER A 173 -25.53 -0.87 -37.19
CA SER A 173 -25.19 0.55 -37.17
C SER A 173 -23.95 0.82 -36.30
N TRP A 174 -23.78 0.12 -35.18
CA TRP A 174 -22.56 0.18 -34.37
C TRP A 174 -21.32 -0.31 -35.11
N GLN A 175 -21.39 -1.48 -35.74
CA GLN A 175 -20.25 -2.04 -36.50
C GLN A 175 -19.79 -1.07 -37.59
N LYS A 176 -20.75 -0.51 -38.35
CA LYS A 176 -20.47 0.52 -39.35
C LYS A 176 -19.86 1.78 -38.76
N LEU A 177 -20.32 2.21 -37.58
CA LEU A 177 -19.76 3.36 -36.88
C LEU A 177 -18.32 3.11 -36.42
N ARG A 178 -18.02 1.91 -35.94
CA ARG A 178 -16.67 1.49 -35.54
C ARG A 178 -15.74 1.41 -36.74
N GLU A 179 -16.20 0.83 -37.84
CA GLU A 179 -15.48 0.79 -39.12
C GLU A 179 -15.19 2.20 -39.63
N LEU A 180 -16.19 3.09 -39.58
CA LEU A 180 -16.06 4.48 -39.96
C LEU A 180 -15.00 5.21 -39.13
N ARG A 181 -15.01 5.00 -37.80
CA ARG A 181 -14.02 5.59 -36.89
C ARG A 181 -12.60 5.09 -37.22
N ALA A 182 -12.44 3.78 -37.42
CA ALA A 182 -11.16 3.19 -37.79
C ALA A 182 -10.64 3.70 -39.15
N GLN A 183 -11.53 3.89 -40.13
CA GLN A 183 -11.18 4.51 -41.41
C GLN A 183 -10.69 5.95 -41.21
N VAL A 184 -11.39 6.73 -40.40
CA VAL A 184 -11.06 8.14 -40.09
C VAL A 184 -9.74 8.29 -39.36
N ASP A 185 -9.38 7.33 -38.49
CA ASP A 185 -8.11 7.32 -37.75
C ASP A 185 -6.90 6.97 -38.62
N GLN A 186 -7.13 6.34 -39.78
CA GLN A 186 -6.08 6.07 -40.77
C GLN A 186 -5.80 7.28 -41.68
N LEU A 187 -6.65 8.32 -41.65
CA LEU A 187 -6.48 9.51 -42.48
C LEU A 187 -5.48 10.50 -41.87
N PRO A 188 -4.78 11.31 -42.69
CA PRO A 188 -3.95 12.41 -42.21
C PRO A 188 -4.74 13.36 -41.30
N PRO A 189 -4.20 13.75 -40.13
CA PRO A 189 -4.95 14.54 -39.16
C PRO A 189 -5.40 15.88 -39.75
N SER A 190 -6.67 16.21 -39.51
CA SER A 190 -7.31 17.41 -40.03
C SER A 190 -8.32 17.99 -39.04
N SER A 191 -8.74 19.24 -39.26
CA SER A 191 -9.84 19.85 -38.49
C SER A 191 -11.17 19.09 -38.64
N ILE A 192 -11.34 18.32 -39.73
CA ILE A 192 -12.54 17.50 -39.98
C ILE A 192 -12.52 16.22 -39.13
N GLN A 193 -11.34 15.69 -38.78
CA GLN A 193 -11.22 14.48 -37.96
C GLN A 193 -11.92 14.63 -36.61
N GLY A 194 -11.68 15.73 -35.88
CA GLY A 194 -12.33 16.00 -34.60
C GLY A 194 -13.85 16.16 -34.71
N VAL A 195 -14.32 16.69 -35.84
CA VAL A 195 -15.75 16.85 -36.15
C VAL A 195 -16.39 15.47 -36.37
N VAL A 196 -15.76 14.59 -37.14
CA VAL A 196 -16.25 13.22 -37.37
C VAL A 196 -16.22 12.41 -36.08
N HIS A 197 -15.16 12.50 -35.27
CA HIS A 197 -15.07 11.83 -33.97
C HIS A 197 -16.20 12.27 -33.03
N THR A 198 -16.41 13.57 -32.87
CA THR A 198 -17.49 14.10 -32.02
C THR A 198 -18.86 13.60 -32.46
N ALA A 199 -19.10 13.51 -33.76
CA ALA A 199 -20.37 13.02 -34.28
C ALA A 199 -20.51 11.49 -34.17
N CYS A 200 -19.40 10.74 -34.27
CA CYS A 200 -19.38 9.31 -33.95
C CYS A 200 -19.68 9.08 -32.47
N ASP A 201 -19.11 9.86 -31.57
CA ASP A 201 -19.37 9.76 -30.12
C ASP A 201 -20.84 10.10 -29.81
N ALA A 202 -21.41 11.14 -30.44
CA ALA A 202 -22.82 11.49 -30.29
C ALA A 202 -23.77 10.38 -30.79
N LEU A 203 -23.45 9.76 -31.93
CA LEU A 203 -24.21 8.62 -32.46
C LEU A 203 -24.10 7.38 -31.56
N SER A 204 -22.90 7.11 -31.05
CA SER A 204 -22.63 6.01 -30.10
C SER A 204 -23.47 6.20 -28.84
N ALA A 205 -23.45 7.40 -28.25
CA ALA A 205 -24.26 7.74 -27.08
C ALA A 205 -25.76 7.58 -27.34
N LYS A 206 -26.25 7.99 -28.51
CA LYS A 206 -27.66 7.81 -28.89
C LYS A 206 -28.04 6.34 -29.03
N LEU A 207 -27.18 5.53 -29.63
CA LEU A 207 -27.37 4.08 -29.74
C LEU A 207 -27.41 3.42 -28.36
N VAL A 208 -26.43 3.71 -27.51
CA VAL A 208 -26.35 3.18 -26.13
C VAL A 208 -27.59 3.57 -25.34
N ALA A 209 -28.07 4.81 -25.46
CA ALA A 209 -29.31 5.24 -24.80
C ALA A 209 -30.54 4.44 -25.26
N GLY A 210 -30.69 4.21 -26.58
CA GLY A 210 -31.81 3.42 -27.11
C GLY A 210 -31.75 1.94 -26.71
N LEU A 211 -30.56 1.35 -26.72
CA LEU A 211 -30.35 -0.03 -26.22
C LEU A 211 -30.63 -0.11 -24.72
N ARG A 212 -30.20 0.89 -23.93
CA ARG A 212 -30.47 0.98 -22.49
C ARG A 212 -31.95 1.05 -22.20
N GLU A 213 -32.70 1.88 -22.90
CA GLU A 213 -34.15 1.99 -22.75
C GLU A 213 -34.83 0.64 -23.06
N THR A 214 -34.40 -0.02 -24.14
CA THR A 214 -34.89 -1.35 -24.52
C THR A 214 -34.59 -2.37 -23.43
N LEU A 215 -33.36 -2.43 -22.93
CA LEU A 215 -32.93 -3.31 -21.85
C LEU A 215 -33.75 -3.09 -20.58
N VAL A 216 -33.88 -1.85 -20.13
CA VAL A 216 -34.63 -1.47 -18.93
C VAL A 216 -36.11 -1.84 -19.05
N THR A 217 -36.72 -1.58 -20.21
CA THR A 217 -38.11 -1.95 -20.49
C THR A 217 -38.30 -3.45 -20.39
N LYS A 218 -37.43 -4.23 -21.05
CA LYS A 218 -37.54 -5.70 -21.07
C LYS A 218 -37.26 -6.34 -19.71
N LEU A 219 -36.32 -5.79 -18.94
CA LEU A 219 -36.09 -6.23 -17.56
C LEU A 219 -37.31 -5.93 -16.67
N THR A 220 -37.95 -4.79 -16.87
CA THR A 220 -39.17 -4.41 -16.14
C THR A 220 -40.34 -5.33 -16.49
N ASP A 221 -40.52 -5.67 -17.78
CA ASP A 221 -41.53 -6.63 -18.25
C ASP A 221 -41.36 -8.01 -17.58
N LEU A 222 -40.12 -8.41 -17.28
CA LEU A 222 -39.79 -9.64 -16.57
C LEU A 222 -39.99 -9.54 -15.04
N GLY A 223 -40.36 -8.37 -14.51
CA GLY A 223 -40.48 -8.13 -13.07
C GLY A 223 -39.15 -8.01 -12.33
N TRP A 224 -38.04 -7.82 -13.05
CA TRP A 224 -36.71 -7.64 -12.46
C TRP A 224 -36.54 -6.22 -11.86
N PRO A 225 -35.78 -6.01 -10.77
CA PRO A 225 -35.08 -6.99 -9.93
C PRO A 225 -35.96 -7.67 -8.86
N GLY A 226 -37.29 -7.51 -8.90
CA GLY A 226 -38.18 -8.05 -7.85
C GLY A 226 -38.31 -9.58 -7.89
N LYS A 227 -38.22 -10.16 -9.08
CA LYS A 227 -38.23 -11.61 -9.29
C LYS A 227 -36.89 -12.03 -9.90
N PRO A 228 -36.21 -13.05 -9.37
CA PRO A 228 -35.04 -13.61 -10.03
C PRO A 228 -35.46 -14.15 -11.40
N ILE A 229 -34.67 -13.86 -12.43
CA ILE A 229 -34.87 -14.45 -13.75
C ILE A 229 -34.33 -15.88 -13.65
N GLU A 230 -35.26 -16.84 -13.52
CA GLU A 230 -34.94 -18.26 -13.39
C GLU A 230 -34.15 -18.78 -14.61
N ASN A 231 -33.72 -20.03 -14.54
CA ASN A 231 -32.91 -20.65 -15.60
C ASN A 231 -33.70 -20.94 -16.88
N ASP A 232 -34.98 -20.57 -16.96
CA ASP A 232 -35.79 -20.78 -18.15
C ASP A 232 -35.43 -19.79 -19.26
N THR A 233 -34.37 -20.13 -20.00
CA THR A 233 -33.85 -19.38 -21.15
C THR A 233 -34.77 -19.44 -22.36
N THR A 234 -35.89 -20.18 -22.30
CA THR A 234 -36.74 -20.41 -23.47
C THR A 234 -37.63 -19.21 -23.81
N THR A 235 -37.79 -18.26 -22.87
CA THR A 235 -38.64 -17.10 -23.13
C THR A 235 -37.92 -16.11 -24.06
N ALA A 236 -38.55 -15.76 -25.19
CA ALA A 236 -38.02 -14.83 -26.17
C ALA A 236 -37.59 -13.47 -25.57
N THR A 237 -38.27 -13.02 -24.50
CA THR A 237 -37.92 -11.80 -23.74
C THR A 237 -36.57 -11.92 -23.05
N VAL A 238 -36.26 -13.06 -22.41
CA VAL A 238 -34.96 -13.30 -21.77
C VAL A 238 -33.85 -13.29 -22.81
N GLN A 239 -34.06 -13.94 -23.95
CA GLN A 239 -33.09 -13.93 -25.04
C GLN A 239 -32.85 -12.51 -25.57
N THR A 240 -33.91 -11.70 -25.68
CA THR A 240 -33.80 -10.29 -26.09
C THR A 240 -32.96 -9.49 -25.08
N VAL A 241 -33.14 -9.71 -23.77
CA VAL A 241 -32.35 -9.07 -22.71
C VAL A 241 -30.88 -9.47 -22.81
N LEU A 242 -30.57 -10.76 -22.98
CA LEU A 242 -29.19 -11.25 -23.10
C LEU A 242 -28.49 -10.66 -24.33
N VAL A 243 -29.15 -10.65 -25.49
CA VAL A 243 -28.61 -10.05 -26.72
C VAL A 243 -28.42 -8.55 -26.54
N THR A 244 -29.43 -7.83 -26.05
CA THR A 244 -29.34 -6.36 -25.85
C THR A 244 -28.22 -5.99 -24.89
N PHE A 245 -28.06 -6.75 -23.79
CA PHE A 245 -26.97 -6.52 -22.84
C PHE A 245 -25.61 -6.83 -23.45
N SER A 246 -25.46 -7.96 -24.14
CA SER A 246 -24.21 -8.32 -24.84
C SER A 246 -23.82 -7.25 -25.85
N ASP A 247 -24.79 -6.78 -26.63
CA ASP A 247 -24.65 -5.72 -27.62
C ASP A 247 -24.16 -4.42 -26.97
N MET A 248 -24.85 -3.97 -25.90
CA MET A 248 -24.42 -2.80 -25.13
C MET A 248 -23.04 -2.98 -24.50
N SER A 249 -22.76 -4.15 -23.94
CA SER A 249 -21.50 -4.45 -23.25
C SER A 249 -20.32 -4.46 -24.23
N SER A 250 -20.55 -4.86 -25.48
CA SER A 250 -19.55 -4.77 -26.56
C SER A 250 -19.23 -3.32 -26.98
N ILE A 251 -20.13 -2.38 -26.67
CA ILE A 251 -19.94 -0.93 -26.90
C ILE A 251 -19.28 -0.30 -25.65
N SER A 252 -19.89 -0.52 -24.49
CA SER A 252 -19.52 0.04 -23.19
C SER A 252 -20.07 -0.84 -22.07
N PRO A 253 -19.23 -1.67 -21.40
CA PRO A 253 -19.64 -2.48 -20.26
C PRO A 253 -20.27 -1.65 -19.14
N THR A 254 -19.71 -0.46 -18.87
CA THR A 254 -20.18 0.47 -17.85
C THR A 254 -21.60 0.98 -18.14
N ASP A 255 -21.93 1.31 -19.40
CA ASP A 255 -23.27 1.77 -19.75
C ASP A 255 -24.30 0.64 -19.73
N ALA A 256 -23.92 -0.57 -20.13
CA ALA A 256 -24.76 -1.76 -20.01
C ALA A 256 -25.14 -2.02 -18.54
N VAL A 257 -24.16 -1.96 -17.65
CA VAL A 257 -24.36 -2.06 -16.20
C VAL A 257 -25.18 -0.88 -15.67
N ALA A 258 -24.95 0.35 -16.13
CA ALA A 258 -25.75 1.52 -15.74
C ALA A 258 -27.24 1.36 -16.12
N GLY A 259 -27.53 0.64 -17.20
CA GLY A 259 -28.88 0.19 -17.56
C GLY A 259 -29.49 -0.68 -16.47
N ILE A 260 -28.82 -1.77 -16.10
CA ILE A 260 -29.24 -2.67 -15.03
C ILE A 260 -29.42 -1.91 -13.70
N MET A 261 -28.42 -1.12 -13.31
CA MET A 261 -28.42 -0.40 -12.04
C MET A 261 -29.51 0.68 -11.96
N SER A 262 -30.01 1.20 -13.09
CA SER A 262 -31.12 2.16 -13.09
C SER A 262 -32.42 1.60 -12.47
N LEU A 263 -32.58 0.28 -12.43
CA LEU A 263 -33.72 -0.39 -11.78
C LEU A 263 -33.45 -0.77 -10.32
N VAL A 264 -32.17 -0.81 -9.92
CA VAL A 264 -31.72 -1.24 -8.58
C VAL A 264 -31.54 -0.04 -7.68
N SER A 265 -30.82 0.98 -8.14
CA SER A 265 -30.46 2.15 -7.35
C SER A 265 -31.69 2.87 -6.76
N PRO A 266 -32.80 3.10 -7.49
CA PRO A 266 -33.98 3.73 -6.88
C PRO A 266 -34.58 2.91 -5.74
N ARG A 267 -34.54 1.58 -5.81
CA ARG A 267 -35.02 0.71 -4.72
C ARG A 267 -34.10 0.77 -3.52
N PHE A 268 -32.79 0.74 -3.77
CA PHE A 268 -31.78 0.91 -2.72
C PHE A 268 -31.98 2.25 -1.98
N TYR A 269 -32.05 3.37 -2.71
CA TYR A 269 -32.26 4.69 -2.10
C TYR A 269 -33.63 4.82 -1.43
N TYR A 270 -34.67 4.19 -1.97
CA TYR A 270 -35.98 4.17 -1.31
C TYR A 270 -35.93 3.53 0.08
N HIS A 271 -35.14 2.46 0.28
CA HIS A 271 -35.03 1.76 1.56
C HIS A 271 -33.97 2.35 2.50
N PHE A 272 -32.84 2.81 1.96
CA PHE A 272 -31.66 3.19 2.74
C PHE A 272 -31.35 4.69 2.69
N SER A 273 -32.34 5.50 2.36
CA SER A 273 -32.27 6.96 2.45
C SER A 273 -33.53 7.55 3.08
N GLY A 274 -33.44 8.77 3.60
CA GLY A 274 -34.55 9.45 4.26
C GLY A 274 -34.96 8.84 5.60
N ALA A 275 -36.22 9.02 6.00
CA ALA A 275 -36.73 8.66 7.34
C ALA A 275 -37.30 7.23 7.44
N ARG A 276 -36.89 6.31 6.57
CA ARG A 276 -37.39 4.93 6.59
C ARG A 276 -36.85 4.17 7.80
N PRO A 277 -37.63 3.26 8.40
CA PRO A 277 -37.14 2.40 9.48
C PRO A 277 -35.92 1.57 9.07
N THR A 278 -35.77 1.23 7.79
CA THR A 278 -34.62 0.49 7.25
C THR A 278 -33.34 1.33 7.09
N ASN A 279 -33.44 2.66 7.21
CA ASN A 279 -32.30 3.58 7.17
C ASN A 279 -31.83 3.91 8.59
N GLN A 280 -31.11 2.97 9.22
CA GLN A 280 -30.62 3.09 10.59
C GLN A 280 -29.09 3.07 10.61
N LEU A 281 -28.46 4.11 11.16
CA LEU A 281 -27.00 4.20 11.29
C LEU A 281 -26.41 3.03 12.08
N GLN A 282 -27.15 2.54 13.09
CA GLN A 282 -26.79 1.41 13.94
C GLN A 282 -26.83 0.05 13.24
N HIS A 283 -27.44 -0.04 12.04
CA HIS A 283 -27.57 -1.28 11.28
C HIS A 283 -27.01 -1.15 9.85
N PRO A 284 -25.68 -0.93 9.69
CA PRO A 284 -25.08 -0.94 8.36
C PRO A 284 -25.21 -2.29 7.67
N ASP A 285 -25.32 -3.37 8.46
CA ASP A 285 -25.55 -4.74 8.00
C ASP A 285 -26.83 -4.89 7.18
N TRP A 286 -27.82 -4.00 7.33
CA TRP A 286 -29.06 -4.09 6.55
C TRP A 286 -28.84 -3.71 5.08
N TYR A 287 -28.18 -2.58 4.80
CA TYR A 287 -27.94 -2.19 3.41
C TYR A 287 -26.83 -3.06 2.79
N LEU A 288 -25.79 -3.42 3.56
CA LEU A 288 -24.76 -4.35 3.09
C LEU A 288 -25.35 -5.74 2.83
N GLY A 289 -26.24 -6.21 3.70
CA GLY A 289 -26.99 -7.46 3.55
C GLY A 289 -27.89 -7.44 2.32
N TYR A 290 -28.57 -6.33 2.06
CA TYR A 290 -29.35 -6.14 0.82
C TYR A 290 -28.46 -6.27 -0.42
N LEU A 291 -27.29 -5.63 -0.45
CA LEU A 291 -26.37 -5.71 -1.59
C LEU A 291 -25.79 -7.13 -1.77
N ARG A 292 -25.41 -7.82 -0.68
CA ARG A 292 -24.99 -9.24 -0.73
C ARG A 292 -26.10 -10.13 -1.26
N HIS A 293 -27.33 -9.94 -0.77
CA HIS A 293 -28.49 -10.69 -1.20
C HIS A 293 -28.79 -10.43 -2.67
N PHE A 294 -28.75 -9.17 -3.11
CA PHE A 294 -28.92 -8.81 -4.52
C PHE A 294 -27.91 -9.52 -5.43
N LEU A 295 -26.62 -9.46 -5.10
CA LEU A 295 -25.57 -10.12 -5.87
C LEU A 295 -25.77 -11.64 -5.94
N SER A 296 -26.07 -12.28 -4.81
CA SER A 296 -26.24 -13.74 -4.75
C SER A 296 -27.52 -14.22 -5.43
N THR A 297 -28.66 -13.56 -5.21
CA THR A 297 -29.96 -13.89 -5.81
C THR A 297 -29.94 -13.81 -7.33
N HIS A 298 -29.14 -12.88 -7.89
CA HIS A 298 -29.06 -12.68 -9.33
C HIS A 298 -27.75 -13.19 -9.95
N GLN A 299 -26.91 -13.90 -9.20
CA GLN A 299 -25.60 -14.40 -9.67
C GLN A 299 -25.72 -15.21 -10.97
N ALA A 300 -26.64 -16.17 -11.02
CA ALA A 300 -26.85 -17.00 -12.20
C ALA A 300 -27.27 -16.18 -13.45
N PHE A 301 -27.96 -15.06 -13.25
CA PHE A 301 -28.31 -14.15 -14.33
C PHE A 301 -27.11 -13.32 -14.77
N TYR A 302 -26.27 -12.83 -13.85
CA TYR A 302 -25.07 -12.05 -14.18
C TYR A 302 -23.99 -12.86 -14.87
N VAL A 303 -23.75 -14.10 -14.44
CA VAL A 303 -22.81 -15.01 -15.12
C VAL A 303 -23.27 -15.24 -16.57
N ARG A 304 -24.58 -15.36 -16.81
CA ARG A 304 -25.17 -15.46 -18.15
C ARG A 304 -25.06 -14.16 -18.95
N LEU A 305 -25.32 -13.02 -18.33
CA LEU A 305 -25.17 -11.71 -18.96
C LEU A 305 -23.72 -11.42 -19.36
N ALA A 306 -22.77 -11.82 -18.51
CA ALA A 306 -21.36 -11.70 -18.79
C ALA A 306 -20.96 -12.64 -19.94
N ALA A 307 -21.46 -13.88 -19.99
CA ALA A 307 -21.13 -14.85 -21.05
C ALA A 307 -19.62 -14.97 -21.35
N GLY A 308 -18.77 -14.81 -20.33
CA GLY A 308 -17.30 -14.76 -20.45
C GLY A 308 -16.69 -13.36 -20.60
N ASN A 309 -17.49 -12.29 -20.50
CA ASN A 309 -17.04 -10.91 -20.43
C ASN A 309 -16.80 -10.50 -18.97
N ASP A 310 -15.59 -10.78 -18.46
CA ASP A 310 -15.19 -10.47 -17.09
C ASP A 310 -15.31 -8.98 -16.76
N ALA A 311 -15.09 -8.08 -17.75
CA ALA A 311 -15.22 -6.64 -17.57
C ALA A 311 -16.67 -6.21 -17.27
N ALA A 312 -17.67 -6.92 -17.79
CA ALA A 312 -19.07 -6.63 -17.49
C ALA A 312 -19.44 -7.06 -16.06
N LEU A 313 -18.92 -8.20 -15.60
CA LEU A 313 -19.09 -8.66 -14.23
C LEU A 313 -18.39 -7.70 -13.26
N GLU A 314 -17.15 -7.33 -13.54
CA GLU A 314 -16.37 -6.36 -12.77
C GLU A 314 -17.09 -5.01 -12.67
N ALA A 315 -17.61 -4.49 -13.79
CA ALA A 315 -18.39 -3.25 -13.82
C ALA A 315 -19.66 -3.35 -12.97
N LEU A 316 -20.36 -4.49 -12.98
CA LEU A 316 -21.54 -4.72 -12.15
C LEU A 316 -21.20 -4.70 -10.67
N VAL A 317 -20.18 -5.46 -10.26
CA VAL A 317 -19.76 -5.52 -8.87
C VAL A 317 -19.29 -4.14 -8.40
N SER A 318 -18.56 -3.40 -9.25
CA SER A 318 -18.17 -2.01 -9.00
C SER A 318 -19.38 -1.08 -8.83
N ALA A 319 -20.43 -1.23 -9.64
CA ALA A 319 -21.62 -0.41 -9.50
C ALA A 319 -22.43 -0.73 -8.23
N VAL A 320 -22.43 -1.98 -7.76
CA VAL A 320 -23.02 -2.37 -6.48
C VAL A 320 -22.19 -1.83 -5.31
N ALA A 321 -20.86 -1.93 -5.39
CA ALA A 321 -19.95 -1.33 -4.42
C ALA A 321 -20.16 0.19 -4.31
N HIS A 322 -20.39 0.87 -5.44
CA HIS A 322 -20.67 2.29 -5.48
C HIS A 322 -21.95 2.71 -4.72
N LEU A 323 -22.97 1.83 -4.63
CA LEU A 323 -24.13 2.09 -3.78
C LEU A 323 -23.77 2.10 -2.29
N ALA A 324 -22.90 1.18 -1.86
CA ALA A 324 -22.37 1.17 -0.50
C ALA A 324 -21.51 2.42 -0.23
N GLU A 325 -20.64 2.80 -1.16
CA GLU A 325 -19.82 4.01 -1.05
C GLU A 325 -20.67 5.28 -0.96
N SER A 326 -21.70 5.39 -1.79
CA SER A 326 -22.62 6.53 -1.78
C SER A 326 -23.35 6.63 -0.44
N LYS A 327 -23.78 5.48 0.11
CA LYS A 327 -24.41 5.41 1.43
C LYS A 327 -23.44 5.80 2.55
N LEU A 328 -22.22 5.29 2.53
CA LEU A 328 -21.18 5.64 3.49
C LEU A 328 -20.80 7.12 3.43
N THR A 329 -20.68 7.67 2.22
CA THR A 329 -20.38 9.09 2.03
C THR A 329 -21.43 9.99 2.70
N HIS A 330 -22.68 9.54 2.72
CA HIS A 330 -23.76 10.22 3.42
C HIS A 330 -23.71 10.03 4.95
N ASP A 331 -23.44 8.80 5.42
CA ASP A 331 -23.55 8.44 6.84
C ASP A 331 -22.31 8.80 7.66
N VAL A 332 -21.12 8.76 7.05
CA VAL A 332 -19.84 8.98 7.74
C VAL A 332 -19.78 10.31 8.48
N PRO A 333 -20.20 11.47 7.92
CA PRO A 333 -20.15 12.73 8.67
C PRO A 333 -20.92 12.68 9.99
N THR A 334 -22.10 12.06 10.01
CA THR A 334 -22.92 11.91 11.23
C THR A 334 -22.32 10.88 12.18
N LEU A 335 -21.86 9.74 11.68
CA LEU A 335 -21.20 8.71 12.47
C LEU A 335 -19.91 9.24 13.12
N ALA A 336 -19.09 9.96 12.37
CA ALA A 336 -17.85 10.54 12.85
C ALA A 336 -18.07 11.60 13.93
N ALA A 337 -19.10 12.44 13.77
CA ALA A 337 -19.39 13.53 14.71
C ALA A 337 -20.03 13.04 16.02
N HIS A 338 -20.84 11.99 15.99
CA HIS A 338 -21.70 11.63 17.12
C HIS A 338 -21.52 10.19 17.64
N HIS A 339 -21.01 9.28 16.80
CA HIS A 339 -20.99 7.84 17.10
C HIS A 339 -19.71 7.16 16.58
N PRO A 340 -18.50 7.58 17.01
CA PRO A 340 -17.25 7.06 16.43
C PRO A 340 -17.02 5.55 16.69
N ALA A 341 -17.52 5.00 17.79
CA ALA A 341 -17.51 3.55 18.02
C ALA A 341 -18.36 2.81 16.95
N LEU A 342 -19.51 3.38 16.60
CA LEU A 342 -20.38 2.84 15.55
C LEU A 342 -19.75 3.01 14.16
N LEU A 343 -18.98 4.09 13.94
CA LEU A 343 -18.18 4.27 12.73
C LEU A 343 -17.18 3.12 12.56
N CYS A 344 -16.42 2.77 13.60
CA CYS A 344 -15.44 1.67 13.55
C CYS A 344 -16.11 0.33 13.18
N ARG A 345 -17.24 0.03 13.85
CA ARG A 345 -18.04 -1.15 13.53
C ARG A 345 -18.56 -1.14 12.08
N THR A 346 -19.05 0.01 11.61
CA THR A 346 -19.53 0.19 10.24
C THR A 346 -18.42 -0.11 9.24
N LEU A 347 -17.23 0.47 9.45
CA LEU A 347 -16.07 0.25 8.59
C LEU A 347 -15.63 -1.21 8.58
N THR A 348 -15.69 -1.90 9.72
CA THR A 348 -15.40 -3.34 9.81
C THR A 348 -16.38 -4.16 8.96
N GLN A 349 -17.68 -3.88 9.06
CA GLN A 349 -18.70 -4.58 8.28
C GLN A 349 -18.57 -4.31 6.77
N VAL A 350 -18.18 -3.08 6.42
CA VAL A 350 -17.89 -2.66 5.05
C VAL A 350 -16.66 -3.38 4.50
N ALA A 351 -15.61 -3.51 5.30
CA ALA A 351 -14.40 -4.24 4.95
C ALA A 351 -14.70 -5.74 4.73
N GLN A 352 -15.50 -6.35 5.61
CA GLN A 352 -16.01 -7.72 5.44
C GLN A 352 -16.85 -7.86 4.17
N PHE A 353 -17.74 -6.90 3.87
CA PHE A 353 -18.50 -6.90 2.63
C PHE A 353 -17.60 -6.87 1.40
N ALA A 354 -16.60 -5.99 1.37
CA ALA A 354 -15.65 -5.90 0.28
C ALA A 354 -14.84 -7.21 0.13
N ALA A 355 -14.43 -7.83 1.24
CA ALA A 355 -13.77 -9.14 1.24
C ALA A 355 -14.66 -10.25 0.66
N ASP A 356 -15.91 -10.33 1.11
CA ASP A 356 -16.89 -11.31 0.62
C ASP A 356 -17.12 -11.17 -0.88
N VAL A 357 -17.29 -9.93 -1.33
CA VAL A 357 -17.57 -9.59 -2.72
C VAL A 357 -16.36 -9.89 -3.60
N ARG A 358 -15.14 -9.61 -3.12
CA ARG A 358 -13.88 -10.00 -3.77
C ARG A 358 -13.74 -11.51 -3.91
N ALA A 359 -13.92 -12.25 -2.81
CA ALA A 359 -13.77 -13.69 -2.79
C ALA A 359 -14.76 -14.41 -3.73
N ARG A 360 -15.99 -13.90 -3.89
CA ARG A 360 -17.06 -14.55 -4.66
C ARG A 360 -17.17 -14.09 -6.11
N TYR A 361 -16.87 -12.84 -6.39
CA TYR A 361 -17.15 -12.22 -7.70
C TYR A 361 -15.93 -11.61 -8.38
N GLY A 362 -14.72 -11.75 -7.81
CA GLY A 362 -13.49 -11.24 -8.43
C GLY A 362 -13.35 -9.72 -8.37
N PHE A 363 -13.95 -9.07 -7.36
CA PHE A 363 -13.88 -7.62 -7.18
C PHE A 363 -12.43 -7.11 -7.18
N PRO A 364 -12.12 -6.00 -7.89
CA PRO A 364 -10.77 -5.47 -7.95
C PRO A 364 -10.15 -5.25 -6.57
N ALA A 365 -8.83 -5.43 -6.51
CA ALA A 365 -8.05 -5.25 -5.29
C ALA A 365 -8.19 -3.84 -4.68
N GLN A 366 -8.56 -2.85 -5.51
CA GLN A 366 -8.69 -1.43 -5.16
C GLN A 366 -9.73 -1.14 -4.06
N GLY A 367 -10.62 -2.09 -3.73
CA GLY A 367 -11.52 -1.96 -2.58
C GLY A 367 -12.62 -0.92 -2.80
N LEU A 368 -13.24 -0.46 -1.71
CA LEU A 368 -14.23 0.63 -1.77
C LEU A 368 -13.53 1.99 -1.81
N ALA A 369 -13.82 2.77 -2.85
CA ALA A 369 -13.20 4.05 -3.14
C ALA A 369 -13.96 5.20 -2.44
N LEU A 370 -13.80 5.32 -1.12
CA LEU A 370 -14.31 6.47 -0.38
C LEU A 370 -13.63 7.77 -0.87
N SER A 371 -14.39 8.86 -0.96
CA SER A 371 -13.80 10.17 -1.34
C SER A 371 -12.73 10.61 -0.34
N ALA A 372 -11.71 11.35 -0.82
CA ALA A 372 -10.60 11.81 0.03
C ALA A 372 -11.06 12.59 1.27
N THR A 373 -12.14 13.37 1.17
CA THR A 373 -12.73 14.12 2.29
C THR A 373 -13.35 13.19 3.33
N VAL A 374 -14.06 12.15 2.89
CA VAL A 374 -14.66 11.13 3.77
C VAL A 374 -13.56 10.33 4.46
N GLN A 375 -12.53 9.94 3.70
CA GLN A 375 -11.35 9.26 4.23
C GLN A 375 -10.68 10.06 5.35
N GLU A 376 -10.43 11.36 5.14
CA GLU A 376 -9.82 12.21 6.15
C GLU A 376 -10.70 12.32 7.41
N THR A 377 -12.02 12.46 7.22
CA THR A 377 -13.00 12.51 8.33
C THR A 377 -12.98 11.21 9.14
N VAL A 378 -12.93 10.06 8.47
CA VAL A 378 -12.82 8.75 9.11
C VAL A 378 -11.53 8.65 9.92
N VAL A 379 -10.39 8.96 9.30
CA VAL A 379 -9.08 8.84 9.95
C VAL A 379 -9.02 9.74 11.19
N ALA A 380 -9.46 10.99 11.09
CA ALA A 380 -9.45 11.92 12.22
C ALA A 380 -10.36 11.43 13.36
N SER A 381 -11.61 11.08 13.06
CA SER A 381 -12.60 10.65 14.06
C SER A 381 -12.21 9.35 14.74
N VAL A 382 -11.73 8.35 13.98
CA VAL A 382 -11.30 7.07 14.55
C VAL A 382 -10.03 7.25 15.37
N ALA A 383 -9.07 8.08 14.93
CA ALA A 383 -7.88 8.38 15.72
C ALA A 383 -8.22 9.02 17.07
N GLU A 384 -9.12 10.01 17.09
CA GLU A 384 -9.59 10.64 18.33
C GLU A 384 -10.30 9.63 19.25
N TYR A 385 -11.17 8.80 18.69
CA TYR A 385 -11.88 7.77 19.43
C TYR A 385 -10.96 6.73 20.05
N VAL A 386 -10.00 6.19 19.29
CA VAL A 386 -9.08 5.18 19.81
C VAL A 386 -8.19 5.77 20.90
N VAL A 387 -7.72 7.02 20.74
CA VAL A 387 -6.96 7.72 21.79
C VAL A 387 -7.80 7.91 23.05
N ALA A 388 -9.07 8.32 22.91
CA ALA A 388 -9.98 8.44 24.05
C ALA A 388 -10.23 7.09 24.72
N ALA A 389 -10.42 6.02 23.93
CA ALA A 389 -10.63 4.66 24.42
C ALA A 389 -9.41 4.13 25.18
N VAL A 390 -8.18 4.33 24.67
CA VAL A 390 -6.94 3.94 25.38
C VAL A 390 -6.88 4.60 26.75
N ARG A 391 -7.17 5.91 26.83
CA ARG A 391 -7.17 6.65 28.10
C ARG A 391 -8.29 6.24 29.04
N GLU A 392 -9.49 5.98 28.52
CA GLU A 392 -10.61 5.47 29.30
C GLU A 392 -10.29 4.10 29.91
N VAL A 393 -9.72 3.20 29.12
CA VAL A 393 -9.28 1.88 29.59
C VAL A 393 -8.19 2.04 30.65
N ARG A 394 -7.26 2.98 30.50
CA ARG A 394 -6.24 3.28 31.52
C ARG A 394 -6.84 3.77 32.83
N ALA A 395 -7.86 4.62 32.76
CA ALA A 395 -8.53 5.21 33.90
C ALA A 395 -9.42 4.22 34.67
N ALA A 396 -9.75 3.08 34.07
CA ALA A 396 -10.56 2.05 34.72
C ALA A 396 -9.84 1.47 35.95
N ALA A 397 -10.55 1.33 37.07
CA ALA A 397 -9.99 0.85 38.33
C ALA A 397 -9.43 -0.59 38.25
N ASP A 398 -9.92 -1.36 37.30
CA ASP A 398 -9.53 -2.74 37.03
C ASP A 398 -8.48 -2.88 35.93
N ALA A 399 -7.96 -1.78 35.37
CA ALA A 399 -7.03 -1.81 34.24
C ALA A 399 -5.82 -2.73 34.48
N ALA A 400 -5.30 -2.75 35.71
CA ALA A 400 -4.12 -3.52 36.11
C ALA A 400 -4.41 -5.00 36.39
N GLN A 401 -5.68 -5.39 36.49
CA GLN A 401 -6.05 -6.76 36.80
C GLN A 401 -5.72 -7.67 35.62
N LEU A 402 -5.41 -8.93 35.91
CA LEU A 402 -5.28 -9.94 34.88
C LEU A 402 -6.66 -10.26 34.28
N VAL A 403 -6.67 -10.68 33.03
CA VAL A 403 -7.86 -11.24 32.40
C VAL A 403 -8.11 -12.62 33.03
N HIS A 404 -9.23 -12.74 33.74
CA HIS A 404 -9.71 -14.01 34.30
C HIS A 404 -10.90 -14.46 33.48
N GLU A 405 -10.63 -14.94 32.26
CA GLU A 405 -11.65 -15.57 31.41
C GLU A 405 -11.41 -17.08 31.44
N GLU A 406 -12.48 -17.84 31.73
CA GLU A 406 -12.43 -19.30 31.88
C GLU A 406 -11.96 -20.02 30.60
N ASP A 407 -12.02 -19.33 29.45
CA ASP A 407 -11.74 -19.87 28.11
C ASP A 407 -10.40 -19.40 27.51
N VAL A 408 -9.59 -18.61 28.23
CA VAL A 408 -8.33 -18.08 27.70
C VAL A 408 -7.16 -19.00 28.06
N ASP A 409 -6.31 -19.34 27.09
CA ASP A 409 -5.13 -20.20 27.29
C ASP A 409 -4.26 -19.70 28.46
N VAL A 410 -3.68 -20.62 29.25
CA VAL A 410 -2.91 -20.31 30.48
C VAL A 410 -1.77 -19.31 30.22
N ASP A 411 -1.20 -19.30 29.02
CA ASP A 411 -0.16 -18.35 28.61
C ASP A 411 -0.72 -16.98 28.20
N GLU A 412 -1.99 -16.90 27.79
CA GLU A 412 -2.71 -15.67 27.47
C GLU A 412 -3.36 -15.00 28.70
N GLN A 413 -3.62 -15.76 29.77
CA GLN A 413 -4.17 -15.28 31.06
C GLN A 413 -3.27 -14.28 31.80
N LYS A 414 -2.06 -14.04 31.32
CA LYS A 414 -1.08 -13.13 31.96
C LYS A 414 -1.11 -11.70 31.43
N ARG A 415 -2.08 -11.34 30.57
CA ARG A 415 -2.26 -9.98 30.08
C ARG A 415 -3.08 -9.14 31.06
N THR A 416 -2.76 -7.84 31.16
CA THR A 416 -3.61 -6.89 31.86
C THR A 416 -4.92 -6.69 31.09
N ARG A 417 -6.00 -6.34 31.79
CA ARG A 417 -7.25 -5.88 31.14
C ARG A 417 -7.00 -4.68 30.22
N PHE A 418 -6.05 -3.82 30.58
CA PHE A 418 -5.59 -2.73 29.73
C PHE A 418 -5.04 -3.23 28.39
N GLY A 419 -4.04 -4.12 28.41
CA GLY A 419 -3.45 -4.70 27.21
C GLY A 419 -4.47 -5.40 26.34
N HIS A 420 -5.29 -6.26 26.96
CA HIS A 420 -6.33 -7.01 26.25
C HIS A 420 -7.35 -6.10 25.56
N ARG A 421 -7.85 -5.05 26.22
CA ARG A 421 -8.80 -4.11 25.59
C ARG A 421 -8.15 -3.31 24.48
N ILE A 422 -6.88 -2.89 24.61
CA ILE A 422 -6.15 -2.23 23.53
C ILE A 422 -6.02 -3.15 22.32
N GLU A 423 -5.67 -4.42 22.52
CA GLU A 423 -5.62 -5.39 21.43
C GLU A 423 -6.98 -5.57 20.76
N GLN A 424 -8.08 -5.61 21.52
CA GLN A 424 -9.43 -5.65 20.93
C GLN A 424 -9.72 -4.42 20.06
N TYR A 425 -9.33 -3.22 20.51
CA TYR A 425 -9.46 -2.00 19.71
C TYR A 425 -8.56 -2.01 18.48
N LEU A 426 -7.31 -2.43 18.62
CA LEU A 426 -6.36 -2.56 17.52
C LEU A 426 -6.87 -3.58 16.50
N ALA A 427 -7.36 -4.74 16.93
CA ALA A 427 -7.94 -5.76 16.03
C ALA A 427 -9.17 -5.24 15.27
N LEU A 428 -10.04 -4.46 15.94
CA LEU A 428 -11.18 -3.81 15.28
C LEU A 428 -10.72 -2.82 14.19
N VAL A 429 -9.65 -2.08 14.48
CA VAL A 429 -9.07 -1.06 13.61
C VAL A 429 -8.27 -1.71 12.47
N GLU A 430 -7.57 -2.81 12.72
CA GLU A 430 -6.76 -3.56 11.75
C GLU A 430 -7.59 -4.28 10.69
N ALA A 431 -8.85 -4.60 10.99
CA ALA A 431 -9.77 -5.17 10.01
C ALA A 431 -10.17 -4.17 8.90
N VAL A 432 -9.99 -2.86 9.12
CA VAL A 432 -10.45 -1.79 8.22
C VAL A 432 -9.56 -1.62 6.97
N PRO A 433 -8.22 -1.54 7.06
CA PRO A 433 -7.35 -1.18 5.93
C PRO A 433 -7.24 -2.24 4.83
N VAL A 434 -7.31 -3.54 5.16
CA VAL A 434 -6.98 -4.66 4.24
C VAL A 434 -7.91 -4.71 3.01
N HIS A 435 -9.07 -4.08 3.10
CA HIS A 435 -10.11 -4.12 2.07
C HIS A 435 -10.40 -2.76 1.43
N LEU A 436 -9.59 -1.75 1.76
CA LEU A 436 -9.73 -0.39 1.27
C LEU A 436 -8.53 0.00 0.40
N ASP A 437 -8.65 1.14 -0.27
CA ASP A 437 -7.59 1.71 -1.11
C ASP A 437 -6.23 1.77 -0.37
N THR A 438 -5.14 1.42 -1.07
CA THR A 438 -3.79 1.31 -0.48
C THR A 438 -3.31 2.60 0.17
N GLN A 439 -3.62 3.76 -0.43
CA GLN A 439 -3.24 5.06 0.14
C GLN A 439 -4.08 5.41 1.37
N PHE A 440 -5.36 5.03 1.38
CA PHE A 440 -6.20 5.14 2.57
C PHE A 440 -5.68 4.24 3.69
N ALA A 441 -5.38 2.98 3.40
CA ALA A 441 -4.85 2.01 4.34
C ALA A 441 -3.57 2.52 5.02
N ARG A 442 -2.61 3.03 4.24
CA ARG A 442 -1.35 3.59 4.76
C ARG A 442 -1.59 4.77 5.71
N ARG A 443 -2.44 5.74 5.31
CA ARG A 443 -2.79 6.89 6.15
C ARG A 443 -3.53 6.48 7.43
N PHE A 444 -4.37 5.46 7.34
CA PHE A 444 -5.12 4.95 8.47
C PHE A 444 -4.19 4.27 9.48
N ILE A 445 -3.25 3.44 9.02
CA ILE A 445 -2.22 2.84 9.89
C ILE A 445 -1.40 3.94 10.57
N ASP A 446 -0.88 4.90 9.79
CA ASP A 446 -0.01 5.98 10.26
C ASP A 446 -0.70 6.92 11.27
N ARG A 447 -1.97 7.26 11.06
CA ARG A 447 -2.65 8.27 11.89
C ARG A 447 -3.54 7.70 12.98
N VAL A 448 -3.97 6.45 12.84
CA VAL A 448 -4.83 5.77 13.83
C VAL A 448 -4.02 4.79 14.65
N ILE A 449 -3.43 3.76 14.01
CA ILE A 449 -2.78 2.65 14.72
C ILE A 449 -1.50 3.14 15.40
N VAL A 450 -0.61 3.81 14.67
CA VAL A 450 0.64 4.35 15.23
C VAL A 450 0.36 5.35 16.36
N LYS A 451 -0.61 6.24 16.16
CA LYS A 451 -1.02 7.19 17.20
C LYS A 451 -1.56 6.50 18.45
N ALA A 452 -2.35 5.45 18.30
CA ALA A 452 -2.85 4.64 19.40
C ALA A 452 -1.72 3.94 20.16
N LEU A 453 -0.75 3.36 19.44
CA LEU A 453 0.44 2.73 20.03
C LEU A 453 1.30 3.74 20.78
N HIS A 454 1.52 4.94 20.24
CA HIS A 454 2.25 6.01 20.92
C HIS A 454 1.54 6.46 22.21
N VAL A 455 0.23 6.66 22.19
CA VAL A 455 -0.51 7.01 23.41
C VAL A 455 -0.48 5.86 24.41
N ALA A 456 -0.64 4.61 23.97
CA ALA A 456 -0.53 3.46 24.87
C ALA A 456 0.87 3.36 25.50
N ALA A 457 1.92 3.63 24.73
CA ALA A 457 3.31 3.69 25.19
C ALA A 457 3.49 4.76 26.28
N ASP A 458 2.96 5.97 26.07
CA ASP A 458 3.01 7.07 27.05
C ASP A 458 2.27 6.71 28.35
N GLU A 459 1.04 6.19 28.24
CA GLU A 459 0.19 5.84 29.40
C GLU A 459 0.78 4.66 30.21
N LEU A 460 1.44 3.71 29.54
CA LEU A 460 2.13 2.59 30.20
C LEU A 460 3.40 3.05 30.93
N ASP A 461 4.18 3.95 30.33
CA ASP A 461 5.39 4.50 30.92
C ASP A 461 5.07 5.32 32.18
N GLU A 462 4.09 6.22 32.09
CA GLU A 462 3.62 6.99 33.25
C GLU A 462 3.09 6.06 34.36
N TRP A 463 2.31 5.03 34.00
CA TRP A 463 1.83 4.06 34.96
C TRP A 463 2.96 3.33 35.67
N PHE A 464 3.98 2.91 34.92
CA PHE A 464 5.11 2.19 35.46
C PHE A 464 5.92 3.02 36.48
N GLU A 465 6.04 4.32 36.25
CA GLU A 465 6.77 5.26 37.12
C GLU A 465 5.99 5.59 38.41
N VAL A 466 4.68 5.74 38.33
CA VAL A 466 3.84 6.08 39.50
C VAL A 466 3.60 4.86 40.40
N GLU A 467 3.54 3.67 39.82
CA GLU A 467 3.19 2.45 40.54
C GLU A 467 4.32 1.93 41.42
N ARG A 468 3.98 1.52 42.65
CA ARG A 468 4.95 1.00 43.63
C ARG A 468 4.83 -0.51 43.81
N ASP A 469 3.67 -1.09 43.52
CA ASP A 469 3.48 -2.53 43.60
C ASP A 469 4.28 -3.23 42.47
N VAL A 470 5.23 -4.09 42.88
CA VAL A 470 6.06 -4.86 41.96
C VAL A 470 5.21 -5.77 41.06
N ALA A 471 4.12 -6.34 41.58
CA ALA A 471 3.25 -7.21 40.79
C ALA A 471 2.59 -6.41 39.65
N VAL A 472 2.08 -5.22 39.95
CA VAL A 472 1.46 -4.34 38.94
C VAL A 472 2.51 -3.88 37.93
N ARG A 473 3.70 -3.43 38.37
CA ARG A 473 4.79 -3.03 37.46
C ARG A 473 5.19 -4.16 36.51
N VAL A 474 5.29 -5.40 36.99
CA VAL A 474 5.57 -6.56 36.13
C VAL A 474 4.46 -6.78 35.09
N ARG A 475 3.19 -6.62 35.47
CA ARG A 475 2.06 -6.71 34.52
C ARG A 475 2.09 -5.61 33.47
N VAL A 476 2.39 -4.37 33.86
CA VAL A 476 2.55 -3.23 32.96
C VAL A 476 3.70 -3.49 31.97
N THR A 477 4.87 -3.91 32.46
CA THR A 477 6.02 -4.28 31.62
C THR A 477 5.70 -5.44 30.67
N SER A 478 4.92 -6.43 31.10
CA SER A 478 4.47 -7.53 30.24
C SER A 478 3.52 -7.04 29.14
N THR A 479 2.69 -6.04 29.45
CA THR A 479 1.79 -5.42 28.47
C THR A 479 2.55 -4.62 27.42
N MET A 480 3.59 -3.87 27.81
CA MET A 480 4.51 -3.19 26.87
C MET A 480 5.16 -4.19 25.90
N ALA A 481 5.67 -5.31 26.42
CA ALA A 481 6.29 -6.37 25.62
C ALA A 481 5.32 -6.97 24.61
N HIS A 482 4.07 -7.17 25.02
CA HIS A 482 3.02 -7.71 24.16
C HIS A 482 2.68 -6.73 23.03
N LEU A 483 2.39 -5.45 23.34
CA LEU A 483 2.09 -4.45 22.32
C LEU A 483 3.26 -4.26 21.34
N ALA A 484 4.51 -4.33 21.81
CA ALA A 484 5.69 -4.32 20.95
C ALA A 484 5.70 -5.52 19.98
N SER A 485 5.41 -6.73 20.49
CA SER A 485 5.30 -7.95 19.68
C SER A 485 4.16 -7.88 18.67
N HIS A 486 3.02 -7.32 19.06
CA HIS A 486 1.86 -7.12 18.20
C HIS A 486 2.19 -6.15 17.05
N ALA A 487 2.77 -5.00 17.37
CA ALA A 487 3.24 -4.03 16.38
C ALA A 487 4.26 -4.66 15.41
N GLN A 488 5.18 -5.48 15.91
CA GLN A 488 6.13 -6.21 15.07
C GLN A 488 5.45 -7.22 14.15
N THR A 489 4.40 -7.91 14.63
CA THR A 489 3.62 -8.84 13.80
C THR A 489 2.89 -8.10 12.69
N LEU A 490 2.32 -6.93 13.00
CA LEU A 490 1.68 -6.07 12.01
C LEU A 490 2.70 -5.61 10.95
N ILE A 491 3.90 -5.17 11.33
CA ILE A 491 4.98 -4.79 10.41
C ILE A 491 5.29 -5.91 9.42
N HIS A 492 5.40 -7.16 9.89
CA HIS A 492 5.68 -8.30 9.02
C HIS A 492 4.51 -8.71 8.12
N SER A 493 3.28 -8.34 8.47
CA SER A 493 2.08 -8.66 7.67
C SER A 493 1.84 -7.67 6.52
N LEU A 494 2.48 -6.49 6.56
CA LEU A 494 2.32 -5.44 5.57
C LEU A 494 3.42 -5.55 4.49
N GLU A 495 3.03 -5.36 3.23
CA GLU A 495 3.98 -5.36 2.10
C GLU A 495 4.91 -4.14 2.12
N ASP A 496 4.41 -2.97 2.53
CA ASP A 496 5.15 -1.71 2.69
C ASP A 496 4.75 -1.04 4.02
N PRO A 497 5.32 -1.48 5.17
CA PRO A 497 4.97 -0.92 6.47
C PRO A 497 5.45 0.54 6.59
N PRO A 498 4.62 1.46 7.11
CA PRO A 498 5.05 2.85 7.30
C PRO A 498 6.19 2.94 8.33
N GLU A 499 7.18 3.80 8.07
CA GLU A 499 8.34 4.00 8.96
C GLU A 499 7.92 4.35 10.40
N SER A 500 6.86 5.15 10.54
CA SER A 500 6.28 5.53 11.82
C SER A 500 5.76 4.36 12.66
N LEU A 501 5.33 3.26 12.02
CA LEU A 501 4.95 2.04 12.73
C LEU A 501 6.17 1.30 13.27
N THR A 502 7.26 1.30 12.51
CA THR A 502 8.55 0.73 12.94
C THR A 502 9.14 1.53 14.10
N GLU A 503 9.02 2.87 14.05
CA GLU A 503 9.38 3.76 15.14
C GLU A 503 8.55 3.48 16.41
N ALA A 504 7.22 3.38 16.29
CA ALA A 504 6.34 3.07 17.41
C ALA A 504 6.66 1.71 18.07
N ALA A 505 6.90 0.67 17.25
CA ALA A 505 7.31 -0.64 17.74
C ALA A 505 8.66 -0.58 18.48
N SER A 506 9.63 0.13 17.92
CA SER A 506 10.95 0.33 18.51
C SER A 506 10.89 1.10 19.83
N ARG A 507 9.98 2.09 19.92
CA ARG A 507 9.72 2.85 21.14
C ARG A 507 9.12 2.00 22.25
N LEU A 508 8.11 1.19 21.95
CA LEU A 508 7.52 0.26 22.92
C LEU A 508 8.55 -0.76 23.43
N ASP A 509 9.40 -1.30 22.54
CA ASP A 509 10.45 -2.23 22.93
C ASP A 509 11.55 -1.56 23.77
N SER A 510 11.92 -0.31 23.47
CA SER A 510 12.90 0.43 24.27
C SER A 510 12.38 0.75 25.68
N GLN A 511 11.12 1.19 25.80
CA GLN A 511 10.44 1.40 27.09
C GLN A 511 10.33 0.09 27.88
N PHE A 512 9.95 -1.01 27.22
CA PHE A 512 9.93 -2.33 27.84
C PHE A 512 11.30 -2.72 28.43
N ARG A 513 12.39 -2.52 27.68
CA ARG A 513 13.76 -2.81 28.16
C ARG A 513 14.13 -1.93 29.35
N ALA A 514 13.81 -0.64 29.32
CA ALA A 514 14.05 0.30 30.42
C ALA A 514 13.26 -0.08 31.68
N ALA A 515 11.97 -0.43 31.53
CA ALA A 515 11.11 -0.90 32.60
C ALA A 515 11.65 -2.20 33.24
N LEU A 516 12.14 -3.14 32.42
CA LEU A 516 12.81 -4.34 32.92
C LEU A 516 14.08 -4.02 33.74
N ASP A 517 14.88 -3.05 33.30
CA ASP A 517 16.08 -2.62 34.04
C ASP A 517 15.73 -1.95 35.37
N ALA A 518 14.69 -1.11 35.39
CA ALA A 518 14.18 -0.47 36.60
C ALA A 518 13.56 -1.47 37.59
N LEU A 519 12.82 -2.48 37.10
CA LEU A 519 12.31 -3.60 37.91
C LEU A 519 13.45 -4.42 38.51
N ALA A 520 14.44 -4.80 37.71
CA ALA A 520 15.61 -5.53 38.18
C ALA A 520 16.38 -4.71 39.23
N GLY A 521 16.50 -3.40 39.05
CA GLY A 521 17.09 -2.49 40.03
C GLY A 521 16.30 -2.40 41.32
N THR A 522 14.97 -2.32 41.23
CA THR A 522 14.07 -2.31 42.39
C THR A 522 14.19 -3.60 43.19
N LEU A 523 14.13 -4.75 42.52
CA LEU A 523 14.29 -6.07 43.15
C LEU A 523 15.67 -6.23 43.80
N ALA A 524 16.73 -5.82 43.10
CA ALA A 524 18.10 -5.81 43.64
C ALA A 524 18.22 -4.92 44.89
N ALA A 525 17.59 -3.75 44.92
CA ALA A 525 17.58 -2.88 46.09
C ALA A 525 16.79 -3.46 47.28
N HIS A 526 15.72 -4.24 47.02
CA HIS A 526 15.04 -5.00 48.08
C HIS A 526 15.95 -6.10 48.64
N LEU A 527 16.69 -6.79 47.78
CA LEU A 527 17.68 -7.77 48.18
C LEU A 527 18.79 -7.14 49.03
N ASP A 528 19.38 -6.04 48.57
CA ASP A 528 20.47 -5.37 49.29
C ASP A 528 20.02 -4.92 50.69
N ARG A 529 18.79 -4.40 50.82
CA ARG A 529 18.21 -4.05 52.13
C ARG A 529 18.01 -5.28 53.02
N ALA A 530 17.51 -6.39 52.47
CA ALA A 530 17.33 -7.63 53.21
C ALA A 530 18.68 -8.21 53.67
N VAL A 531 19.67 -8.27 52.77
CA VAL A 531 21.04 -8.72 53.06
C VAL A 531 21.69 -7.82 54.11
N THR A 532 21.59 -6.50 53.96
CA THR A 532 22.16 -5.54 54.91
C THR A 532 21.50 -5.66 56.28
N SER A 533 20.17 -5.85 56.34
CA SER A 533 19.44 -6.09 57.59
C SER A 533 19.93 -7.35 58.29
N VAL A 534 20.07 -8.45 57.53
CA VAL A 534 20.59 -9.72 58.04
C VAL A 534 22.04 -9.60 58.51
N LEU A 535 22.90 -8.92 57.76
CA LEU A 535 24.30 -8.69 58.13
C LEU A 535 24.41 -7.83 59.40
N ARG A 536 23.57 -6.79 59.55
CA ARG A 536 23.50 -5.98 60.78
C ARG A 536 23.04 -6.81 61.98
N ALA A 537 22.00 -7.63 61.81
CA ALA A 537 21.51 -8.52 62.86
C ALA A 537 22.53 -9.61 63.24
N SER A 538 23.43 -9.97 62.30
CA SER A 538 24.48 -10.97 62.49
C SER A 538 25.79 -10.38 63.02
N SER A 539 25.89 -9.06 63.19
CA SER A 539 27.09 -8.43 63.73
C SER A 539 27.32 -8.93 65.16
N PRO A 540 28.46 -9.58 65.46
CA PRO A 540 28.70 -10.17 66.77
C PRO A 540 28.67 -9.09 67.83
N VAL A 541 27.80 -9.23 68.82
CA VAL A 541 27.85 -8.42 70.04
C VAL A 541 29.22 -8.72 70.68
N PRO A 542 30.11 -7.72 70.83
CA PRO A 542 31.43 -7.96 71.36
C PRO A 542 31.31 -8.41 72.82
N GLY A 543 31.54 -9.70 73.07
CA GLY A 543 31.55 -10.30 74.42
C GLY A 543 30.80 -11.63 74.62
N GLY A 544 30.04 -12.12 73.63
CA GLY A 544 29.26 -13.36 73.76
C GLY A 544 29.96 -14.61 73.21
N LEU A 545 30.74 -15.32 74.03
CA LEU A 545 31.23 -16.67 73.71
C LEU A 545 30.09 -17.70 73.95
N GLY A 546 29.21 -17.88 72.97
CA GLY A 546 28.11 -18.85 73.05
C GLY A 546 27.86 -19.55 71.71
N SER A 547 28.00 -20.87 71.72
CA SER A 547 27.73 -21.85 70.64
C SER A 547 26.68 -21.40 69.60
N ALA A 548 27.13 -21.01 68.40
CA ALA A 548 26.30 -20.59 67.29
C ALA A 548 25.87 -21.78 66.42
N THR A 549 24.64 -22.27 66.60
CA THR A 549 23.94 -23.07 65.57
C THR A 549 23.29 -22.12 64.58
N SER A 550 23.97 -21.88 63.46
CA SER A 550 23.77 -20.77 62.52
C SER A 550 22.90 -21.11 61.29
N THR A 551 21.58 -21.14 61.45
CA THR A 551 20.61 -21.32 60.34
C THR A 551 19.52 -20.23 60.15
N PRO A 552 19.27 -19.22 61.03
CA PRO A 552 18.10 -18.34 60.85
C PRO A 552 18.26 -17.25 59.78
N THR A 553 19.47 -16.98 59.30
CA THR A 553 19.77 -15.81 58.43
C THR A 553 19.48 -16.03 56.95
N SER A 554 19.61 -17.27 56.44
CA SER A 554 19.32 -17.63 55.05
C SER A 554 17.81 -17.63 54.74
N ILE A 555 17.00 -18.03 55.71
CA ILE A 555 15.53 -18.09 55.60
C ILE A 555 14.93 -16.69 55.39
N SER A 556 15.46 -15.66 56.06
CA SER A 556 14.96 -14.28 55.94
C SER A 556 15.17 -13.69 54.55
N ILE A 557 16.31 -13.96 53.90
CA ILE A 557 16.62 -13.45 52.56
C ILE A 557 15.77 -14.15 51.50
N ALA A 558 15.65 -15.49 51.60
CA ALA A 558 14.78 -16.27 50.73
C ALA A 558 13.32 -15.79 50.81
N THR A 559 12.83 -15.52 52.02
CA THR A 559 11.46 -15.01 52.26
C THR A 559 11.27 -13.59 51.71
N ALA A 560 12.27 -12.73 51.81
CA ALA A 560 12.19 -11.36 51.29
C ALA A 560 12.14 -11.30 49.76
N LEU A 561 12.75 -12.28 49.08
CA LEU A 561 12.76 -12.38 47.62
C LEU A 561 11.64 -13.26 47.04
N SER A 562 11.19 -14.27 47.77
CA SER A 562 10.24 -15.25 47.25
C SER A 562 8.93 -14.59 46.84
N SER A 563 8.41 -13.66 47.64
CA SER A 563 7.16 -12.98 47.33
C SER A 563 7.24 -12.10 46.06
N PRO A 564 8.22 -11.16 45.91
CA PRO A 564 8.37 -10.39 44.67
C PRO A 564 8.71 -11.22 43.42
N LEU A 565 9.52 -12.28 43.56
CA LEU A 565 9.87 -13.16 42.43
C LEU A 565 8.71 -14.05 42.00
N HIS A 566 7.96 -14.58 42.97
CA HIS A 566 6.74 -15.32 42.72
C HIS A 566 5.69 -14.42 42.07
N ALA A 567 5.53 -13.19 42.56
CA ALA A 567 4.69 -12.18 41.91
C ALA A 567 5.15 -11.93 40.47
N ALA A 568 6.45 -11.75 40.22
CA ALA A 568 6.96 -11.56 38.86
C ALA A 568 6.67 -12.77 37.96
N GLN A 569 6.91 -13.98 38.44
CA GLN A 569 6.70 -15.23 37.69
C GLN A 569 5.23 -15.48 37.35
N THR A 570 4.34 -15.26 38.32
CA THR A 570 2.89 -15.46 38.15
C THR A 570 2.28 -14.42 37.22
N ASN A 571 2.82 -13.21 37.21
CA ASN A 571 2.25 -12.07 36.47
C ASN A 571 2.99 -11.73 35.17
N SER A 572 3.98 -12.51 34.74
CA SER A 572 4.65 -12.29 33.45
C SER A 572 4.71 -13.54 32.58
N PRO A 573 4.64 -13.37 31.24
CA PRO A 573 4.97 -14.42 30.29
C PRO A 573 6.40 -14.94 30.51
N ALA A 574 6.63 -16.23 30.23
CA ALA A 574 7.94 -16.86 30.44
C ALA A 574 9.12 -16.11 29.78
N PRO A 575 9.01 -15.56 28.54
CA PRO A 575 10.09 -14.78 27.93
C PRO A 575 10.42 -13.49 28.70
N VAL A 576 9.40 -12.80 29.22
CA VAL A 576 9.56 -11.56 30.00
C VAL A 576 10.21 -11.88 31.34
N TYR A 577 9.72 -12.90 32.03
CA TYR A 577 10.31 -13.37 33.29
C TYR A 577 11.79 -13.75 33.11
N ARG A 578 12.12 -14.52 32.06
CA ARG A 578 13.49 -14.93 31.76
C ARG A 578 14.41 -13.72 31.58
N ARG A 579 13.98 -12.70 30.83
CA ARG A 579 14.76 -11.46 30.63
C ARG A 579 14.94 -10.67 31.93
N LEU A 580 13.88 -10.55 32.74
CA LEU A 580 13.94 -9.90 34.05
C LEU A 580 14.93 -10.63 34.98
N PHE A 581 14.84 -11.95 35.02
CA PHE A 581 15.68 -12.80 35.85
C PHE A 581 17.16 -12.66 35.50
N LEU A 582 17.52 -12.72 34.22
CA LEU A 582 18.91 -12.53 33.77
C LEU A 582 19.47 -11.15 34.15
N LYS A 583 18.64 -10.09 34.08
CA LYS A 583 19.03 -8.74 34.53
C LYS A 583 19.19 -8.68 36.05
N LEU A 584 18.33 -9.35 36.80
CA LEU A 584 18.42 -9.44 38.25
C LEU A 584 19.68 -10.20 38.68
N GLU A 585 19.96 -11.36 38.07
CA GLU A 585 21.13 -12.18 38.35
C GLU A 585 22.43 -11.36 38.25
N ARG A 586 22.62 -10.64 37.14
CA ARG A 586 23.78 -9.74 36.96
C ARG A 586 23.89 -8.69 38.07
N ARG A 587 22.76 -8.17 38.56
CA ARG A 587 22.77 -7.18 39.67
C ARG A 587 23.06 -7.84 41.01
N ILE A 588 22.60 -9.07 41.23
CA ILE A 588 22.94 -9.86 42.42
C ILE A 588 24.45 -10.08 42.48
N ASP A 589 25.10 -10.43 41.36
CA ASP A 589 26.55 -10.60 41.29
C ASP A 589 27.33 -9.32 41.65
N LEU A 590 26.83 -8.16 41.19
CA LEU A 590 27.41 -6.86 41.54
C LEU A 590 27.23 -6.52 43.02
N LEU A 591 26.04 -6.74 43.57
CA LEU A 591 25.74 -6.51 44.99
C LEU A 591 26.57 -7.43 45.88
N ALA A 592 26.67 -8.70 45.51
CA ALA A 592 27.51 -9.69 46.14
C ALA A 592 28.95 -9.22 46.22
N THR A 593 29.53 -8.82 45.08
CA THR A 593 30.91 -8.32 45.01
C THR A 593 31.11 -7.07 45.88
N GLY A 594 30.15 -6.14 45.86
CA GLY A 594 30.19 -4.94 46.69
C GLY A 594 30.04 -5.22 48.19
N ALA A 595 29.17 -6.14 48.58
CA ALA A 595 28.99 -6.56 49.97
C ALA A 595 30.23 -7.29 50.49
N ILE A 596 30.88 -8.13 49.67
CA ILE A 596 32.19 -8.74 49.96
C ILE A 596 33.22 -7.68 50.27
N ALA A 597 33.30 -6.63 49.46
CA ALA A 597 34.23 -5.54 49.68
C ALA A 597 33.95 -4.75 50.97
N ARG A 598 32.68 -4.59 51.37
CA ARG A 598 32.28 -3.78 52.53
C ARG A 598 32.32 -4.50 53.88
N ALA A 599 32.01 -5.79 53.91
CA ALA A 599 31.64 -6.45 55.16
C ALA A 599 32.82 -6.92 56.02
N ASN A 600 34.06 -6.98 55.51
CA ASN A 600 35.18 -7.73 56.14
C ASN A 600 34.78 -9.15 56.61
N ALA A 601 33.65 -9.68 56.14
CA ALA A 601 33.14 -10.96 56.56
C ALA A 601 33.92 -12.06 55.83
N PRO A 602 34.07 -13.25 56.44
CA PRO A 602 34.78 -14.35 55.80
C PRO A 602 34.16 -14.64 54.43
N ARG A 603 34.99 -14.70 53.38
CA ARG A 603 34.56 -14.98 51.98
C ARG A 603 33.58 -16.16 51.88
N ALA A 604 33.76 -17.16 52.73
CA ALA A 604 32.88 -18.33 52.84
C ALA A 604 31.43 -18.01 53.25
N ALA A 605 31.21 -17.07 54.19
CA ALA A 605 29.88 -16.68 54.64
C ALA A 605 29.11 -15.92 53.55
N ILE A 606 29.82 -15.11 52.78
CA ILE A 606 29.23 -14.32 51.71
C ILE A 606 28.91 -15.22 50.50
N HIS A 607 29.81 -16.14 50.15
CA HIS A 607 29.52 -17.16 49.15
C HIS A 607 28.37 -18.08 49.56
N ALA A 608 28.22 -18.41 50.85
CA ALA A 608 27.07 -19.16 51.34
C ALA A 608 25.76 -18.36 51.21
N ALA A 609 25.78 -17.06 51.50
CA ALA A 609 24.62 -16.18 51.31
C ALA A 609 24.24 -16.03 49.83
N ILE A 610 25.21 -15.85 48.93
CA ILE A 610 25.00 -15.79 47.48
C ILE A 610 24.43 -17.11 46.98
N ARG A 611 25.02 -18.26 47.34
CA ARG A 611 24.49 -19.58 46.97
C ARG A 611 23.09 -19.82 47.51
N ALA A 612 22.78 -19.36 48.72
CA ALA A 612 21.44 -19.45 49.27
C ALA A 612 20.43 -18.57 48.49
N VAL A 613 20.84 -17.37 48.07
CA VAL A 613 20.03 -16.51 47.19
C VAL A 613 19.82 -17.19 45.84
N HIS A 614 20.88 -17.61 45.15
CA HIS A 614 20.77 -18.31 43.86
C HIS A 614 19.96 -19.61 43.97
N ALA A 615 20.12 -20.39 45.03
CA ALA A 615 19.32 -21.60 45.24
C ALA A 615 17.84 -21.28 45.49
N SER A 616 17.54 -20.22 46.25
CA SER A 616 16.15 -19.78 46.49
C SER A 616 15.51 -19.22 45.22
N VAL A 617 16.30 -18.48 44.43
CA VAL A 617 15.92 -17.90 43.14
C VAL A 617 15.71 -19.01 42.09
N ALA A 618 16.58 -20.02 42.05
CA ALA A 618 16.45 -21.19 41.17
C ALA A 618 15.29 -22.10 41.59
N ALA A 619 15.04 -22.26 42.88
CA ALA A 619 13.88 -23.00 43.39
C ALA A 619 12.55 -22.30 43.09
N ALA A 620 12.58 -20.97 42.91
CA ALA A 620 11.43 -20.18 42.49
C ALA A 620 11.26 -20.13 40.96
N ALA A 621 12.28 -20.50 40.17
CA ALA A 621 12.18 -20.49 38.71
C ALA A 621 11.20 -21.58 38.22
N PRO A 622 10.35 -21.31 37.21
CA PRO A 622 9.42 -22.32 36.68
C PRO A 622 10.20 -23.46 36.01
N VAL A 623 9.63 -24.67 36.00
CA VAL A 623 10.18 -25.87 35.33
C VAL A 623 10.53 -25.62 33.85
N ALA A 624 9.85 -24.66 33.20
CA ALA A 624 10.09 -24.24 31.83
C ALA A 624 11.42 -23.46 31.61
N VAL A 625 12.00 -22.88 32.66
CA VAL A 625 13.38 -22.36 32.64
C VAL A 625 14.25 -23.49 33.19
N ARG A 626 14.67 -24.43 32.33
CA ARG A 626 15.52 -25.54 32.76
C ARG A 626 16.77 -24.99 33.44
N VAL A 627 17.08 -25.53 34.61
CA VAL A 627 18.31 -25.25 35.38
C VAL A 627 19.57 -25.46 34.51
N ASP A 628 19.50 -26.34 33.50
CA ASP A 628 20.56 -26.60 32.52
C ASP A 628 20.92 -25.36 31.66
N ASP A 629 19.98 -24.44 31.41
CA ASP A 629 20.24 -23.18 30.70
C ASP A 629 20.91 -22.13 31.60
N LEU A 630 20.85 -22.29 32.93
CA LEU A 630 21.46 -21.40 33.94
C LEU A 630 22.81 -21.93 34.46
N LEU A 631 23.12 -23.21 34.20
CA LEU A 631 24.35 -23.89 34.58
C LEU A 631 25.66 -23.21 34.11
N PRO A 632 25.72 -22.55 32.92
CA PRO A 632 26.92 -21.83 32.49
C PRO A 632 27.30 -20.66 33.41
N ALA A 633 26.33 -20.00 34.07
CA ALA A 633 26.60 -18.90 35.01
C ALA A 633 27.19 -19.42 36.34
N TRP A 634 26.71 -20.57 36.81
CA TRP A 634 27.23 -21.21 38.03
C TRP A 634 28.68 -21.64 37.90
N THR A 635 29.06 -22.17 36.73
CA THR A 635 30.46 -22.54 36.46
C THR A 635 31.40 -21.33 36.33
N GLN A 636 30.92 -20.14 36.01
CA GLN A 636 31.74 -18.92 36.03
C GLN A 636 32.07 -18.45 37.45
N VAL A 637 31.14 -18.58 38.41
CA VAL A 637 31.38 -18.26 39.83
C VAL A 637 32.42 -19.21 40.44
N ASP A 638 32.32 -20.52 40.15
CA ASP A 638 33.32 -21.50 40.60
C ASP A 638 34.69 -21.32 39.92
N ARG A 639 34.73 -20.80 38.68
CA ARG A 639 36.00 -20.46 38.01
C ARG A 639 36.65 -19.18 38.57
N LEU A 640 35.87 -18.18 38.97
CA LEU A 640 36.36 -16.99 39.70
C LEU A 640 36.88 -17.33 41.12
N VAL A 641 36.39 -18.42 41.70
CA VAL A 641 36.86 -18.97 42.98
C VAL A 641 38.25 -19.62 42.84
N ALA A 642 38.60 -20.14 41.66
CA ALA A 642 39.82 -20.92 41.44
C ALA A 642 41.04 -20.09 40.99
N VAL A 643 40.89 -18.82 40.64
CA VAL A 643 42.02 -17.99 40.19
C VAL A 643 42.69 -17.32 41.39
N PRO A 644 43.98 -17.63 41.70
CA PRO A 644 44.70 -16.95 42.76
C PRO A 644 44.79 -15.44 42.45
N PRO A 645 44.74 -14.55 43.44
CA PRO A 645 44.82 -13.10 43.23
C PRO A 645 46.08 -12.64 42.47
N ASP A 646 47.13 -13.47 42.43
CA ASP A 646 48.33 -13.23 41.63
C ASP A 646 48.18 -13.57 40.15
N ALA A 647 47.28 -14.47 39.78
CA ALA A 647 46.96 -14.76 38.39
C ALA A 647 46.04 -13.66 37.80
N THR A 648 45.06 -13.17 38.56
CA THR A 648 44.24 -12.01 38.16
C THR A 648 45.08 -10.74 38.00
N ARG A 649 46.03 -10.50 38.91
CA ARG A 649 46.97 -9.36 38.80
C ARG A 649 47.93 -9.50 37.61
N ARG A 650 48.36 -10.71 37.27
CA ARG A 650 49.18 -10.98 36.07
C ARG A 650 48.39 -10.76 34.78
N LEU A 651 47.13 -11.21 34.74
CA LEU A 651 46.24 -11.02 33.60
C LEU A 651 45.93 -9.52 33.37
N LEU A 652 45.58 -8.79 34.43
CA LEU A 652 45.32 -7.34 34.35
C LEU A 652 46.58 -6.53 34.00
N ARG A 653 47.77 -6.99 34.41
CA ARG A 653 49.04 -6.39 34.00
C ARG A 653 49.31 -6.65 32.52
N ALA A 654 49.14 -7.88 32.04
CA ALA A 654 49.32 -8.23 30.63
C ALA A 654 48.35 -7.48 29.70
N VAL A 655 47.09 -7.33 30.11
CA VAL A 655 46.09 -6.53 29.37
C VAL A 655 46.46 -5.05 29.34
N ARG A 656 46.98 -4.48 30.44
CA ARG A 656 47.45 -3.08 30.48
C ARG A 656 48.73 -2.86 29.67
N GLU A 657 49.65 -3.83 29.66
CA GLU A 657 50.87 -3.78 28.85
C GLU A 657 50.56 -3.91 27.36
N ALA A 658 49.59 -4.75 26.98
CA ALA A 658 49.09 -4.84 25.61
C ALA A 658 48.33 -3.59 25.15
N ALA A 659 47.58 -2.94 26.06
CA ALA A 659 46.87 -1.70 25.77
C ALA A 659 47.77 -0.45 25.76
N GLY A 660 48.94 -0.51 26.41
CA GLY A 660 49.88 0.61 26.54
C GLY A 660 51.01 0.68 25.50
N GLY A 661 51.09 -0.28 24.58
CA GLY A 661 52.16 -0.36 23.57
C GLY A 661 51.96 0.60 22.40
N THR A 662 52.33 1.87 22.56
CA THR A 662 52.51 2.82 21.44
C THR A 662 53.83 2.52 20.71
N GLY A 663 53.83 1.48 19.87
CA GLY A 663 54.99 1.10 19.06
C GLY A 663 54.58 0.78 17.62
N ARG A 664 54.89 1.70 16.70
CA ARG A 664 54.79 1.50 15.25
C ARG A 664 55.57 0.25 14.83
N HIS A 665 54.91 -0.87 14.53
CA HIS A 665 55.30 -1.82 13.49
C HIS A 665 54.04 -2.54 12.98
N GLY A 666 53.84 -2.49 11.65
CA GLY A 666 52.57 -2.78 11.00
C GLY A 666 52.22 -4.26 10.87
N LEU A 667 50.94 -4.55 11.09
CA LEU A 667 50.25 -5.81 10.75
C LEU A 667 49.71 -5.83 9.30
N GLY A 668 50.18 -4.91 8.44
CA GLY A 668 49.75 -4.79 7.04
C GLY A 668 50.25 -5.91 6.11
N ALA A 669 50.87 -6.97 6.62
CA ALA A 669 51.45 -8.05 5.82
C ALA A 669 50.69 -9.39 5.90
N TRP A 670 49.55 -9.46 6.59
CA TRP A 670 48.82 -10.72 6.78
C TRP A 670 47.48 -10.83 6.03
N PHE A 671 46.94 -9.73 5.52
CA PHE A 671 45.71 -9.76 4.73
C PHE A 671 45.93 -9.10 3.38
N GLY A 672 46.20 -9.95 2.39
CA GLY A 672 46.16 -9.59 0.98
C GLY A 672 44.75 -9.15 0.57
N ALA A 673 44.75 -8.25 -0.40
CA ALA A 673 43.57 -7.62 -0.98
C ALA A 673 42.63 -8.63 -1.64
N GLU A 674 41.36 -8.62 -1.21
CA GLU A 674 40.13 -8.82 -2.01
C GLU A 674 38.96 -9.17 -1.09
N VAL A 675 38.32 -8.19 -0.44
CA VAL A 675 36.87 -8.22 -0.14
C VAL A 675 36.40 -6.77 0.01
N ARG A 676 35.92 -6.18 -1.08
CA ARG A 676 34.91 -5.11 -1.03
C ARG A 676 33.59 -5.76 -1.42
N GLU A 677 32.53 -5.39 -0.70
CA GLU A 677 31.14 -5.90 -0.75
C GLU A 677 30.90 -7.20 0.03
N GLY A 678 30.33 -7.07 1.25
CA GLY A 678 29.86 -8.21 2.05
C GLY A 678 30.01 -8.12 3.58
N ALA A 679 30.18 -6.93 4.17
CA ALA A 679 30.55 -6.80 5.60
C ALA A 679 29.43 -7.09 6.62
N THR A 680 28.15 -7.10 6.23
CA THR A 680 27.03 -7.33 7.16
C THR A 680 26.67 -8.81 7.33
N ALA A 681 26.80 -9.61 6.27
CA ALA A 681 26.54 -11.05 6.31
C ALA A 681 27.68 -11.83 7.02
N THR A 682 28.93 -11.38 6.87
CA THR A 682 30.08 -11.98 7.57
C THR A 682 30.07 -11.70 9.06
N ALA A 683 29.61 -10.52 9.51
CA ALA A 683 29.46 -10.22 10.93
C ALA A 683 28.35 -11.04 11.62
N ALA A 684 27.25 -11.32 10.91
CA ALA A 684 26.20 -12.22 11.39
C ALA A 684 26.66 -13.68 11.45
N ALA A 685 27.35 -14.16 10.40
CA ALA A 685 27.94 -15.50 10.36
C ALA A 685 29.07 -15.69 11.40
N TRP A 686 29.80 -14.62 11.75
CA TRP A 686 30.78 -14.64 12.84
C TRP A 686 30.11 -14.68 14.22
N ARG A 687 28.97 -13.98 14.41
CA ARG A 687 28.19 -14.05 15.65
C ARG A 687 27.59 -15.43 15.88
N GLU A 688 27.17 -16.14 14.83
CA GLU A 688 26.73 -17.53 14.92
C GLU A 688 27.90 -18.49 15.22
N ARG A 689 29.06 -18.33 14.56
CA ARG A 689 30.23 -19.19 14.81
C ARG A 689 30.93 -18.96 16.15
N ALA A 690 30.92 -17.73 16.68
CA ALA A 690 31.52 -17.41 17.97
C ALA A 690 30.76 -18.03 19.16
N VAL A 691 29.50 -18.40 18.97
CA VAL A 691 28.70 -19.10 19.99
C VAL A 691 29.07 -20.60 20.08
N GLU A 692 29.70 -21.17 19.05
CA GLU A 692 30.12 -22.58 19.02
C GLU A 692 31.58 -22.82 19.47
N LEU A 693 32.42 -21.78 19.51
CA LEU A 693 33.81 -21.89 19.96
C LEU A 693 33.90 -21.85 21.49
N ARG A 694 34.24 -23.00 22.09
CA ARG A 694 34.63 -23.06 23.50
C ARG A 694 35.95 -22.30 23.67
N VAL A 695 35.87 -21.08 24.20
CA VAL A 695 37.02 -20.24 24.62
C VAL A 695 38.02 -21.00 25.52
N ALA A 696 37.62 -22.14 26.11
CA ALA A 696 38.45 -23.03 26.90
C ALA A 696 39.57 -23.75 26.12
N ASP A 697 39.46 -23.88 24.79
CA ASP A 697 40.41 -24.64 23.97
C ASP A 697 41.40 -23.75 23.20
N LEU A 698 41.28 -22.42 23.34
CA LEU A 698 42.19 -21.47 22.70
C LEU A 698 43.44 -21.25 23.57
N PRO A 699 44.64 -21.19 22.97
CA PRO A 699 45.85 -20.82 23.69
C PRO A 699 45.73 -19.36 24.21
N ALA A 700 46.41 -19.08 25.32
CA ALA A 700 46.17 -17.87 26.12
C ALA A 700 46.40 -16.55 25.37
N ASP A 701 47.28 -16.56 24.37
CA ASP A 701 47.56 -15.45 23.46
C ASP A 701 46.40 -15.17 22.49
N GLU A 702 45.69 -16.19 22.02
CA GLU A 702 44.50 -16.05 21.19
C GLU A 702 43.29 -15.53 21.99
N VAL A 703 43.16 -15.96 23.25
CA VAL A 703 42.14 -15.42 24.18
C VAL A 703 42.37 -13.93 24.44
N VAL A 704 43.62 -13.50 24.60
CA VAL A 704 43.98 -12.08 24.77
C VAL A 704 43.68 -11.29 23.49
N ALA A 705 43.94 -11.85 22.31
CA ALA A 705 43.61 -11.21 21.03
C ALA A 705 42.09 -11.04 20.83
N VAL A 706 41.29 -12.05 21.15
CA VAL A 706 39.82 -12.01 21.07
C VAL A 706 39.24 -10.98 22.04
N LEU A 707 39.74 -10.93 23.28
CA LEU A 707 39.31 -9.93 24.26
C LEU A 707 39.72 -8.51 23.86
N ALA A 708 40.92 -8.32 23.29
CA ALA A 708 41.37 -7.02 22.79
C ALA A 708 40.60 -6.56 21.54
N GLN A 709 40.04 -7.48 20.75
CA GLN A 709 39.17 -7.19 19.61
C GLN A 709 37.78 -6.74 20.10
N LEU A 710 37.22 -7.44 21.10
CA LEU A 710 35.91 -7.11 21.69
C LEU A 710 35.91 -5.74 22.39
N VAL A 711 36.98 -5.42 23.12
CA VAL A 711 37.14 -4.09 23.75
C VAL A 711 37.21 -2.98 22.69
N ARG A 712 37.92 -3.20 21.57
CA ARG A 712 37.98 -2.24 20.46
C ARG A 712 36.64 -2.07 19.72
N MET A 713 35.82 -3.10 19.64
CA MET A 713 34.47 -3.02 19.06
C MET A 713 33.50 -2.23 19.94
N ASP A 714 33.65 -2.34 21.26
CA ASP A 714 32.84 -1.59 22.23
C ASP A 714 33.23 -0.11 22.29
N GLU A 715 34.53 0.19 22.18
CA GLU A 715 35.04 1.58 22.10
C GLU A 715 34.71 2.25 20.74
N GLY A 716 34.67 1.49 19.64
CA GLY A 716 34.23 2.00 18.33
C GLY A 716 32.74 2.33 18.27
N ALA A 717 31.89 1.54 18.96
CA ALA A 717 30.46 1.80 19.06
C ALA A 717 30.12 3.02 19.94
N ALA A 718 31.03 3.44 20.83
CA ALA A 718 30.88 4.65 21.64
C ALA A 718 31.35 5.93 20.92
N ALA A 719 32.15 5.82 19.86
CA ALA A 719 32.71 6.97 19.14
C ALA A 719 31.83 7.48 17.97
N ASP A 720 30.97 6.63 17.40
CA ASP A 720 30.07 7.00 16.29
C ASP A 720 28.82 7.81 16.74
N GLY A 721 28.75 8.22 18.01
CA GLY A 721 27.64 9.00 18.58
C GLY A 721 27.86 10.51 18.71
N GLN A 722 28.99 11.07 18.26
CA GLN A 722 29.27 12.52 18.33
C GLN A 722 30.01 13.06 17.11
N VAL A 723 29.37 13.08 15.93
CA VAL A 723 29.66 14.09 14.89
C VAL A 723 28.39 14.34 14.07
N GLU A 724 27.62 15.37 14.41
CA GLU A 724 26.91 16.24 13.46
C GLU A 724 26.39 17.47 14.23
N ASP A 725 27.25 18.47 14.34
CA ASP A 725 26.85 19.88 14.44
C ASP A 725 27.93 20.67 13.69
N GLY A 726 27.56 21.09 12.47
CA GLY A 726 28.38 21.80 11.50
C GLY A 726 27.53 22.28 10.33
#